data_AF-A0A6G8CJN4-F1
#
_entry.id   AF-A0A6G8CJN4-F1
#
_cell.length_a   1.000
_cell.length_b   1.000
_cell.length_c   1.000
_cell.angle_alpha   90.00
_cell.angle_beta   90.00
_cell.angle_gamma   90.00
#
_symmetry.space_group_name_H-M   'P 1'
#
loop_
_entity.id
_entity.type
_entity.pdbx_description
1 polymer ?
#
loop_
_entity_poly.entity_id
_entity_poly.type
_entity_poly.pdbx_seq_one_letter_code
_entity_poly.pdbx_strand_id
1 'polypeptide(L)'
;MLLPRRILRSLWTLLLLSLWLAAAPSVHAGSGAYEAELPADVHTNKDMCSLLPCKDVFPGAAHFSERKGQPPYVEAYDNDTSAKKLLGYVMLSTDITDTPAYSGKPVVTLIGMDASGHFVGVKVLKHSEPILLLGIPESALINFNNQYLGKSVAERIEVGPSRPDEGVVGLDAISGATVTVIAQNQVVLMSGAAVARQAGIIAPIVRDPARFNTLGQKFNWQQLIDMGAVKRLVVKPEQVDLPRDATPFIDLWFGDLNQPDIGRSLLGENGFASLQSRIQSGESAFFIVRTDGAESFKGSGFVRGGIYDRVQVKQGPDSFTFRDLDAFNLYGLEAEGAPRYTESSIFVIRSSSFSAAHPWKLAFLGNRVDRATGHRSFAVFESKYWMPAQLLDGGRPKIEEPDAPWVRVWKTQGLKIALFAVLLVALTIVYALREKLTRLSNHKNKWPVNAFKYFFWAASIVFVGFGAMAQPSITQVLTWFHSVLFQWTWTLFLTDPFIFLFWIFIIATVFLFGRGLFCGWICPFGSLSEALYKVARVLGLKRFQFQLPQVWHDRLKWLKYVIFFGLLAVSMFDMTLAEKLAEVEPFKTTFLVGITNRAWPYGLFVCTLLGLSLFIERPFCKYLCPLGASLAIPSTFRWFGLKRKQDCNSCKACAVGCGAQAIDATGRIDHRECLHCLDCMVLYTDVKGCPPLAKERKRREKEGLPLTPIGKNGYFIPIVPEAKWQEQISAKALDGPDPRMPTNAEHVSALNETTGIRHVVMEVLEHINPWSATGWARHRLLSMLAVPCLIAVMAAWVLLAIGQISTTVIIVAWFVWSVIEVLLRLAGRRYVKDGAWWLSRYRYANLMDMLAYVAFKNLLIGAALLIALRAVNWTVA
;
A
#
# COMPACT_ATOMS: atom_id res chain seq x y z
N MET A 1 32.63 -29.30 22.91
CA MET A 1 33.49 -28.20 22.44
C MET A 1 33.17 -26.95 23.25
N LEU A 2 34.02 -26.61 24.22
CA LEU A 2 33.83 -25.45 25.10
C LEU A 2 34.27 -24.17 24.36
N LEU A 3 33.36 -23.20 24.21
CA LEU A 3 33.66 -21.91 23.59
C LEU A 3 34.72 -21.13 24.41
N PRO A 4 35.68 -20.44 23.76
CA PRO A 4 36.73 -19.72 24.47
C PRO A 4 36.20 -18.51 25.26
N ARG A 5 36.64 -18.39 26.53
CA ARG A 5 36.25 -17.37 27.53
C ARG A 5 36.28 -15.90 27.06
N ARG A 6 37.02 -15.57 25.99
CA ARG A 6 37.04 -14.21 25.40
C ARG A 6 35.72 -13.84 24.72
N ILE A 7 35.05 -14.80 24.07
CA ILE A 7 33.76 -14.57 23.40
C ILE A 7 32.65 -14.34 24.44
N LEU A 8 32.73 -15.02 25.59
CA LEU A 8 31.76 -14.85 26.68
C LEU A 8 31.82 -13.46 27.31
N ARG A 9 33.03 -12.88 27.44
CA ARG A 9 33.22 -11.50 27.94
C ARG A 9 32.74 -10.44 26.94
N SER A 10 32.94 -10.67 25.65
CA SER A 10 32.40 -9.81 24.58
C SER A 10 30.87 -9.84 24.53
N LEU A 11 30.27 -11.03 24.73
CA LEU A 11 28.83 -11.18 24.82
C LEU A 11 28.26 -10.53 26.08
N TRP A 12 28.93 -10.65 27.23
CA TRP A 12 28.52 -9.98 28.47
C TRP A 12 28.60 -8.46 28.41
N THR A 13 29.62 -7.91 27.75
CA THR A 13 29.75 -6.46 27.55
C THR A 13 28.72 -5.91 26.57
N LEU A 14 28.39 -6.66 25.50
CA LEU A 14 27.26 -6.35 24.61
C LEU A 14 25.92 -6.45 25.33
N LEU A 15 25.73 -7.43 26.21
CA LEU A 15 24.52 -7.61 27.02
C LEU A 15 24.35 -6.44 28.00
N LEU A 16 25.42 -6.03 28.68
CA LEU A 16 25.43 -4.89 29.59
C LEU A 16 25.20 -3.56 28.86
N LEU A 17 25.75 -3.37 27.65
CA LEU A 17 25.47 -2.19 26.83
C LEU A 17 24.01 -2.15 26.36
N SER A 18 23.43 -3.31 26.03
CA SER A 18 22.02 -3.43 25.64
C SER A 18 21.06 -3.21 26.82
N LEU A 19 21.45 -3.63 28.03
CA LEU A 19 20.72 -3.37 29.27
C LEU A 19 20.80 -1.89 29.68
N TRP A 20 21.92 -1.23 29.41
CA TRP A 20 22.07 0.22 29.66
C TRP A 20 21.28 1.07 28.66
N LEU A 21 21.22 0.66 27.40
CA LEU A 21 20.34 1.27 26.38
C LEU A 21 18.84 1.04 26.67
N ALA A 22 18.49 -0.10 27.28
CA ALA A 22 17.13 -0.39 27.72
C ALA A 22 16.72 0.34 29.02
N ALA A 23 17.69 0.84 29.80
CA ALA A 23 17.48 1.58 31.04
C ALA A 23 17.53 3.11 30.88
N ALA A 24 17.70 3.62 29.65
CA ALA A 24 17.52 5.04 29.38
C ALA A 24 16.02 5.38 29.61
N PRO A 25 15.70 6.42 30.40
CA PRO A 25 14.31 6.77 30.64
C PRO A 25 13.64 7.09 29.30
N SER A 26 12.55 6.38 29.01
CA SER A 26 11.63 6.69 27.94
C SER A 26 11.23 8.15 28.09
N VAL A 27 11.81 9.03 27.29
CA VAL A 27 11.26 10.37 27.10
C VAL A 27 9.86 10.14 26.59
N HIS A 28 8.87 10.32 27.47
CA HIS A 28 7.47 10.38 27.09
C HIS A 28 7.36 11.54 26.10
N ALA A 29 7.31 11.20 24.81
CA ALA A 29 6.91 12.13 23.79
C ALA A 29 5.52 12.65 24.17
N GLY A 30 5.35 13.97 24.12
CA GLY A 30 4.17 14.66 24.61
C GLY A 30 2.86 14.20 23.96
N SER A 31 1.77 14.65 24.57
CA SER A 31 0.37 14.52 24.15
C SER A 31 0.11 14.92 22.69
N GLY A 32 0.52 14.09 21.73
CA GLY A 32 0.19 14.25 20.31
C GLY A 32 -1.09 13.50 19.95
N ALA A 33 -1.80 13.96 18.91
CA ALA A 33 -3.02 13.32 18.42
C ALA A 33 -2.76 12.03 17.62
N TYR A 34 -1.50 11.62 17.41
CA TYR A 34 -1.19 10.40 16.68
C TYR A 34 -1.54 9.15 17.48
N GLU A 35 -2.42 8.30 16.92
CA GLU A 35 -2.94 7.08 17.56
C GLU A 35 -3.32 7.28 19.04
N ALA A 36 -3.78 8.49 19.38
CA ALA A 36 -4.22 8.80 20.72
C ALA A 36 -5.35 7.83 21.14
N GLU A 37 -5.29 7.36 22.37
CA GLU A 37 -6.37 6.57 22.96
C GLU A 37 -7.53 7.52 23.27
N LEU A 38 -8.66 7.30 22.58
CA LEU A 38 -9.89 8.02 22.87
C LEU A 38 -10.63 7.31 24.01
N PRO A 39 -11.35 8.04 24.88
CA PRO A 39 -12.18 7.43 25.91
C PRO A 39 -13.19 6.44 25.32
N ALA A 40 -13.37 5.29 25.99
CA ALA A 40 -14.10 4.13 25.46
C ALA A 40 -15.60 4.36 25.17
N ASP A 41 -16.20 5.45 25.67
CA ASP A 41 -17.61 5.78 25.47
C ASP A 41 -17.80 7.06 24.63
N VAL A 42 -16.79 7.52 23.88
CA VAL A 42 -16.85 8.79 23.14
C VAL A 42 -18.06 8.89 22.21
N HIS A 43 -18.44 7.80 21.51
CA HIS A 43 -19.54 7.80 20.54
C HIS A 43 -20.93 7.57 21.16
N THR A 44 -20.98 6.99 22.36
CA THR A 44 -22.22 6.54 23.00
C THR A 44 -22.61 7.42 24.18
N ASN A 45 -21.67 8.12 24.81
CA ASN A 45 -21.92 8.97 25.96
C ASN A 45 -22.77 10.19 25.57
N LYS A 46 -23.86 10.39 26.31
CA LYS A 46 -24.78 11.52 26.16
C LYS A 46 -24.08 12.87 26.42
N ASP A 47 -23.16 12.93 27.36
CA ASP A 47 -22.36 14.12 27.65
C ASP A 47 -20.96 14.01 27.02
N MET A 48 -20.88 14.37 25.73
CA MET A 48 -19.64 14.34 24.94
C MET A 48 -18.55 15.27 25.52
N CYS A 49 -18.93 16.45 25.99
CA CYS A 49 -17.99 17.49 26.41
C CYS A 49 -17.41 17.28 27.81
N SER A 50 -17.94 16.30 28.56
CA SER A 50 -17.27 15.75 29.75
C SER A 50 -16.02 14.94 29.41
N LEU A 51 -16.00 14.28 28.25
CA LEU A 51 -14.91 13.38 27.81
C LEU A 51 -13.92 14.06 26.85
N LEU A 52 -14.39 15.07 26.10
CA LEU A 52 -13.62 15.73 25.05
C LEU A 52 -13.40 17.22 25.36
N PRO A 53 -12.28 17.82 24.91
CA PRO A 53 -11.96 19.21 25.21
C PRO A 53 -12.75 20.19 24.32
N CYS A 54 -14.08 20.26 24.50
CA CYS A 54 -14.95 21.15 23.72
C CYS A 54 -14.62 22.64 23.87
N LYS A 55 -14.04 23.05 25.01
CA LYS A 55 -13.58 24.43 25.23
C LYS A 55 -12.46 24.84 24.27
N ASP A 56 -11.64 23.90 23.80
CA ASP A 56 -10.54 24.22 22.88
C ASP A 56 -11.03 24.60 21.48
N VAL A 57 -12.18 24.07 21.07
CA VAL A 57 -12.81 24.38 19.79
C VAL A 57 -13.88 25.47 19.90
N PHE A 58 -14.29 25.81 21.13
CA PHE A 58 -15.25 26.87 21.40
C PHE A 58 -14.85 27.64 22.68
N PRO A 59 -13.79 28.48 22.61
CA PRO A 59 -13.22 29.13 23.79
C PRO A 59 -14.16 30.13 24.49
N GLY A 60 -15.20 30.61 23.80
CA GLY A 60 -16.21 31.51 24.36
C GLY A 60 -17.36 30.81 25.12
N ALA A 61 -17.40 29.48 25.17
CA ALA A 61 -18.49 28.74 25.80
C ALA A 61 -18.15 28.27 27.21
N ALA A 62 -19.09 28.50 28.13
CA ALA A 62 -18.96 28.08 29.53
C ALA A 62 -19.64 26.73 29.80
N HIS A 63 -20.79 26.50 29.15
CA HIS A 63 -21.61 25.31 29.31
C HIS A 63 -21.95 24.67 27.95
N PHE A 64 -22.04 23.34 27.95
CA PHE A 64 -22.37 22.53 26.78
C PHE A 64 -23.59 21.66 27.07
N SER A 65 -24.43 21.41 26.05
CA SER A 65 -25.58 20.50 26.18
C SER A 65 -25.16 19.02 26.11
N GLU A 66 -26.09 18.12 26.46
CA GLU A 66 -26.01 16.73 25.99
C GLU A 66 -26.10 16.68 24.46
N ARG A 67 -25.68 15.56 23.87
CA ARG A 67 -25.79 15.29 22.44
C ARG A 67 -27.24 15.42 21.97
N LYS A 68 -27.45 16.23 20.93
CA LYS A 68 -28.73 16.47 20.27
C LYS A 68 -28.60 16.22 18.77
N GLY A 69 -29.74 16.06 18.11
CA GLY A 69 -29.78 15.91 16.67
C GLY A 69 -29.32 14.54 16.16
N GLN A 70 -29.41 14.41 14.85
CA GLN A 70 -28.96 13.27 14.05
C GLN A 70 -28.59 13.84 12.67
N PRO A 71 -27.30 13.98 12.34
CA PRO A 71 -26.17 13.46 13.11
C PRO A 71 -25.91 14.22 14.43
N PRO A 72 -25.30 13.59 15.44
CA PRO A 72 -25.17 14.18 16.78
C PRO A 72 -24.30 15.44 16.83
N TYR A 73 -24.76 16.46 17.55
CA TYR A 73 -24.02 17.68 17.89
C TYR A 73 -24.32 18.14 19.32
N VAL A 74 -23.55 19.09 19.82
CA VAL A 74 -23.69 19.69 21.15
C VAL A 74 -23.84 21.19 21.01
N GLU A 75 -24.79 21.78 21.74
CA GLU A 75 -24.99 23.23 21.80
C GLU A 75 -24.07 23.86 22.83
N ALA A 76 -23.48 25.00 22.49
CA ALA A 76 -22.55 25.76 23.32
C ALA A 76 -23.22 27.05 23.82
N TYR A 77 -23.16 27.31 25.14
CA TYR A 77 -23.84 28.44 25.80
C TYR A 77 -22.87 29.37 26.54
N ASP A 78 -23.29 30.63 26.67
CA ASP A 78 -22.59 31.68 27.41
C ASP A 78 -22.67 31.50 28.95
N ASN A 79 -21.79 32.21 29.67
CA ASN A 79 -21.51 32.06 31.09
C ASN A 79 -22.54 32.72 32.03
N ASP A 80 -23.45 33.58 31.53
CA ASP A 80 -24.08 34.54 32.45
C ASP A 80 -25.47 35.09 32.08
N THR A 81 -26.46 34.23 31.83
CA THR A 81 -27.88 34.67 31.94
C THR A 81 -28.81 33.51 32.26
N SER A 82 -29.84 33.79 33.06
CA SER A 82 -30.98 32.91 33.37
C SER A 82 -31.71 32.35 32.13
N ALA A 83 -31.37 32.85 30.93
CA ALA A 83 -31.93 32.48 29.63
C ALA A 83 -30.99 31.65 28.72
N LYS A 84 -29.77 31.27 29.16
CA LYS A 84 -28.79 30.46 28.39
C LYS A 84 -28.72 30.83 26.90
N LYS A 85 -28.06 31.96 26.56
CA LYS A 85 -27.86 32.36 25.16
C LYS A 85 -27.04 31.32 24.39
N LEU A 86 -27.59 30.79 23.30
CA LEU A 86 -26.91 29.88 22.38
C LEU A 86 -25.83 30.64 21.61
N LEU A 87 -24.58 30.19 21.72
CA LEU A 87 -23.43 30.76 21.01
C LEU A 87 -23.13 30.00 19.71
N GLY A 88 -23.37 28.68 19.69
CA GLY A 88 -23.12 27.85 18.52
C GLY A 88 -23.15 26.36 18.84
N TYR A 89 -22.43 25.58 18.02
CA TYR A 89 -22.48 24.13 17.97
C TYR A 89 -21.09 23.52 17.97
N VAL A 90 -20.94 22.38 18.65
CA VAL A 90 -19.73 21.55 18.65
C VAL A 90 -20.11 20.16 18.15
N MET A 91 -19.28 19.59 17.28
CA MET A 91 -19.55 18.29 16.65
C MET A 91 -18.27 17.47 16.52
N LEU A 92 -18.44 16.14 16.60
CA LEU A 92 -17.37 15.18 16.41
C LEU A 92 -17.48 14.55 15.02
N SER A 93 -16.39 14.57 14.25
CA SER A 93 -16.42 14.17 12.84
C SER A 93 -16.94 12.76 12.60
N THR A 94 -16.46 11.79 13.38
CA THR A 94 -16.81 10.37 13.29
C THR A 94 -18.27 10.05 13.59
N ASP A 95 -18.99 10.96 14.26
CA ASP A 95 -20.44 10.78 14.46
C ASP A 95 -21.24 11.17 13.21
N ILE A 96 -20.58 11.82 12.24
CA ILE A 96 -21.17 12.32 10.99
C ILE A 96 -20.63 11.57 9.78
N THR A 97 -19.31 11.42 9.70
CA THR A 97 -18.61 10.84 8.56
C THR A 97 -17.33 10.10 8.99
N ASP A 98 -17.16 8.90 8.46
CA ASP A 98 -15.94 8.09 8.62
C ASP A 98 -15.03 8.20 7.40
N THR A 99 -14.92 9.41 6.80
CA THR A 99 -14.10 9.61 5.60
C THR A 99 -12.65 9.18 5.87
N PRO A 100 -12.13 8.14 5.18
CA PRO A 100 -10.79 7.64 5.42
C PRO A 100 -9.75 8.60 4.84
N ALA A 101 -8.65 8.82 5.57
CA ALA A 101 -7.50 9.58 5.12
C ALA A 101 -6.42 8.65 4.52
N TYR A 102 -5.16 9.12 4.40
CA TYR A 102 -4.11 8.36 3.72
C TYR A 102 -3.81 7.02 4.40
N SER A 103 -3.98 6.95 5.73
CA SER A 103 -3.84 5.70 6.50
C SER A 103 -4.93 4.66 6.24
N GLY A 104 -6.01 5.03 5.53
CA GLY A 104 -7.22 4.23 5.43
C GLY A 104 -8.11 4.27 6.68
N LYS A 105 -7.70 4.99 7.74
CA LYS A 105 -8.49 5.27 8.94
C LYS A 105 -9.00 6.72 8.91
N PRO A 106 -10.14 7.04 9.56
CA PRO A 106 -10.65 8.40 9.64
C PRO A 106 -9.79 9.29 10.54
N VAL A 107 -9.78 10.60 10.27
CA VAL A 107 -9.17 11.61 11.15
C VAL A 107 -10.25 12.12 12.11
N VAL A 108 -10.14 11.75 13.38
CA VAL A 108 -11.10 12.11 14.41
C VAL A 108 -10.87 13.57 14.79
N THR A 109 -11.83 14.42 14.44
CA THR A 109 -11.74 15.87 14.53
C THR A 109 -12.94 16.41 15.29
N LEU A 110 -12.67 17.24 16.30
CA LEU A 110 -13.66 18.04 17.01
C LEU A 110 -13.77 19.40 16.31
N ILE A 111 -14.98 19.82 15.99
CA ILE A 111 -15.25 21.01 15.18
C ILE A 111 -16.24 21.91 15.93
N GLY A 112 -15.90 23.19 16.08
CA GLY A 112 -16.75 24.23 16.65
C GLY A 112 -17.23 25.19 15.56
N MET A 113 -18.51 25.54 15.59
CA MET A 113 -19.16 26.43 14.62
C MET A 113 -20.09 27.39 15.36
N ASP A 114 -20.06 28.68 15.03
CA ASP A 114 -20.98 29.65 15.63
C ASP A 114 -22.43 29.52 15.11
N ALA A 115 -23.35 30.25 15.74
CA ALA A 115 -24.77 30.25 15.36
C ALA A 115 -25.04 30.81 13.94
N SER A 116 -24.06 31.46 13.31
CA SER A 116 -24.15 31.98 11.94
C SER A 116 -23.51 31.07 10.89
N GLY A 117 -22.88 29.96 11.30
CA GLY A 117 -22.24 29.00 10.42
C GLY A 117 -20.75 29.24 10.14
N HIS A 118 -20.06 30.09 10.91
CA HIS A 118 -18.62 30.25 10.78
C HIS A 118 -17.87 29.29 11.70
N PHE A 119 -16.77 28.70 11.21
CA PHE A 119 -15.93 27.84 12.04
C PHE A 119 -15.17 28.67 13.09
N VAL A 120 -15.30 28.29 14.36
CA VAL A 120 -14.63 28.98 15.50
C VAL A 120 -13.50 28.16 16.12
N GLY A 121 -13.40 26.88 15.78
CA GLY A 121 -12.33 26.01 16.24
C GLY A 121 -12.34 24.65 15.56
N VAL A 122 -11.16 24.11 15.25
CA VAL A 122 -11.00 22.77 14.68
C VAL A 122 -9.81 22.08 15.35
N LYS A 123 -10.05 20.99 16.07
CA LYS A 123 -9.02 20.24 16.79
C LYS A 123 -9.04 18.77 16.39
N VAL A 124 -7.89 18.25 15.95
CA VAL A 124 -7.73 16.82 15.69
C VAL A 124 -7.46 16.12 17.01
N LEU A 125 -8.30 15.15 17.36
CA LEU A 125 -8.20 14.37 18.60
C LEU A 125 -7.40 13.09 18.39
N LYS A 126 -7.61 12.43 17.24
CA LYS A 126 -6.90 11.21 16.86
C LYS A 126 -6.67 11.17 15.36
N HIS A 127 -5.46 10.82 14.93
CA HIS A 127 -5.18 10.44 13.55
C HIS A 127 -4.17 9.29 13.49
N SER A 128 -4.23 8.53 12.39
CA SER A 128 -3.31 7.42 12.15
C SER A 128 -2.37 7.68 10.97
N GLU A 129 -2.29 8.94 10.52
CA GLU A 129 -1.56 9.35 9.32
C GLU A 129 -0.04 9.16 9.47
N PRO A 130 0.58 8.18 8.78
CA PRO A 130 2.00 7.86 8.94
C PRO A 130 2.91 9.01 8.48
N ILE A 131 2.40 9.85 7.57
CA ILE A 131 3.16 11.00 7.05
C ILE A 131 3.33 12.09 8.11
N LEU A 132 2.32 12.30 8.98
CA LEU A 132 2.31 13.30 10.05
C LEU A 132 3.11 12.87 11.28
N LEU A 133 3.09 11.58 11.66
CA LEU A 133 3.97 11.10 12.75
C LEU A 133 5.45 11.27 12.38
N LEU A 134 5.80 10.79 11.20
CA LEU A 134 7.19 10.50 10.89
C LEU A 134 7.82 11.65 10.07
N GLY A 135 7.05 12.69 9.67
CA GLY A 135 7.42 13.54 8.53
C GLY A 135 7.12 15.03 8.56
N ILE A 136 5.94 15.40 9.01
CA ILE A 136 5.51 16.80 9.04
C ILE A 136 5.10 17.06 10.48
N PRO A 137 5.64 18.11 11.15
CA PRO A 137 5.32 18.33 12.54
C PRO A 137 3.80 18.51 12.69
N GLU A 138 3.22 17.99 13.77
CA GLU A 138 1.77 18.06 14.03
C GLU A 138 1.25 19.52 14.00
N SER A 139 2.12 20.48 14.36
CA SER A 139 1.87 21.92 14.19
C SER A 139 1.45 22.34 12.78
N ALA A 140 1.87 21.64 11.72
CA ALA A 140 1.43 21.93 10.35
C ALA A 140 -0.04 21.54 10.13
N LEU A 141 -0.50 20.44 10.74
CA LEU A 141 -1.91 20.07 10.72
C LEU A 141 -2.75 21.06 11.53
N ILE A 142 -2.22 21.51 12.68
CA ILE A 142 -2.84 22.58 13.48
C ILE A 142 -2.94 23.87 12.65
N ASN A 143 -1.85 24.29 11.99
CA ASN A 143 -1.84 25.48 11.13
C ASN A 143 -2.81 25.35 9.97
N PHE A 144 -2.92 24.16 9.36
CA PHE A 144 -3.94 23.90 8.33
C PHE A 144 -5.35 24.04 8.87
N ASN A 145 -5.64 23.46 10.04
CA ASN A 145 -6.95 23.58 10.69
C ASN A 145 -7.28 25.00 11.14
N ASN A 146 -6.28 25.81 11.49
CA ASN A 146 -6.48 27.21 11.82
C ASN A 146 -6.90 28.06 10.62
N GLN A 147 -6.68 27.60 9.39
CA GLN A 147 -7.16 28.31 8.20
C GLN A 147 -8.69 28.28 8.05
N TYR A 148 -9.41 27.37 8.71
CA TYR A 148 -10.88 27.35 8.66
C TYR A 148 -11.51 28.46 9.51
N LEU A 149 -10.78 28.98 10.49
CA LEU A 149 -11.31 29.94 11.47
C LEU A 149 -11.88 31.18 10.77
N GLY A 150 -13.13 31.51 11.08
CA GLY A 150 -13.85 32.64 10.50
C GLY A 150 -14.40 32.42 9.08
N LYS A 151 -14.17 31.26 8.46
CA LYS A 151 -14.78 30.92 7.15
C LYS A 151 -16.18 30.34 7.35
N SER A 152 -17.08 30.62 6.42
CA SER A 152 -18.45 30.11 6.47
C SER A 152 -18.55 28.69 5.91
N VAL A 153 -19.37 27.87 6.55
CA VAL A 153 -19.74 26.53 6.08
C VAL A 153 -20.49 26.55 4.73
N ALA A 154 -21.10 27.68 4.37
CA ALA A 154 -21.82 27.86 3.11
C ALA A 154 -20.89 28.18 1.93
N GLU A 155 -19.64 28.58 2.20
CA GLU A 155 -18.66 28.88 1.17
C GLU A 155 -18.08 27.61 0.53
N ARG A 156 -17.68 27.73 -0.74
CA ARG A 156 -17.01 26.64 -1.44
C ARG A 156 -15.52 26.64 -1.10
N ILE A 157 -15.15 25.92 -0.04
CA ILE A 157 -13.78 25.83 0.45
C ILE A 157 -13.05 24.62 -0.20
N GLU A 158 -11.95 24.89 -0.89
CA GLU A 158 -11.14 23.86 -1.57
C GLU A 158 -9.66 23.95 -1.17
N VAL A 159 -8.99 22.80 -1.08
CA VAL A 159 -7.54 22.75 -0.84
C VAL A 159 -6.81 23.08 -2.14
N GLY A 160 -6.04 24.17 -2.15
CA GLY A 160 -5.38 24.71 -3.33
C GLY A 160 -5.50 26.24 -3.41
N PRO A 161 -5.03 26.84 -4.52
CA PRO A 161 -5.09 28.28 -4.70
C PRO A 161 -6.54 28.77 -4.74
N SER A 162 -6.81 29.91 -4.10
CA SER A 162 -8.11 30.58 -4.16
C SER A 162 -8.44 30.98 -5.60
N ARG A 163 -9.68 30.77 -6.02
CA ARG A 163 -10.21 31.19 -7.33
C ARG A 163 -11.43 32.10 -7.09
N PRO A 164 -11.21 33.41 -6.87
CA PRO A 164 -12.30 34.34 -6.55
C PRO A 164 -13.35 34.41 -7.66
N ASP A 165 -12.93 34.30 -8.92
CA ASP A 165 -13.80 34.32 -10.10
C ASP A 165 -14.78 33.15 -10.16
N GLU A 166 -14.48 32.04 -9.46
CA GLU A 166 -15.33 30.85 -9.36
C GLU A 166 -16.03 30.75 -7.98
N GLY A 167 -15.87 31.74 -7.11
CA GLY A 167 -16.40 31.72 -5.74
C GLY A 167 -15.75 30.65 -4.85
N VAL A 168 -14.52 30.23 -5.16
CA VAL A 168 -13.79 29.18 -4.41
C VAL A 168 -12.77 29.81 -3.46
N VAL A 169 -12.95 29.52 -2.18
CA VAL A 169 -12.03 29.91 -1.11
C VAL A 169 -10.94 28.83 -0.98
N GLY A 170 -9.70 29.21 -1.25
CA GLY A 170 -8.56 28.29 -1.20
C GLY A 170 -8.00 28.12 0.20
N LEU A 171 -7.54 26.91 0.51
CA LEU A 171 -6.72 26.58 1.67
C LEU A 171 -5.34 26.11 1.23
N ASP A 172 -4.30 26.57 1.93
CA ASP A 172 -2.94 26.14 1.67
C ASP A 172 -2.77 24.65 2.01
N ALA A 173 -2.36 23.86 1.01
CA ALA A 173 -2.09 22.44 1.20
C ALA A 173 -0.81 22.21 2.02
N ILE A 174 -0.76 21.12 2.77
CA ILE A 174 0.48 20.66 3.40
C ILE A 174 1.30 19.87 2.36
N SER A 175 2.51 20.34 2.06
CA SER A 175 3.44 19.64 1.16
C SER A 175 3.71 18.21 1.64
N GLY A 176 3.50 17.22 0.76
CA GLY A 176 3.68 15.81 1.08
C GLY A 176 2.52 15.15 1.84
N ALA A 177 1.51 15.91 2.29
CA ALA A 177 0.31 15.38 2.95
C ALA A 177 -1.00 15.79 2.25
N THR A 178 -0.95 16.03 0.94
CA THR A 178 -2.08 16.52 0.14
C THR A 178 -3.36 15.69 0.30
N VAL A 179 -3.22 14.36 0.39
CA VAL A 179 -4.34 13.42 0.56
C VAL A 179 -5.01 13.63 1.90
N THR A 180 -4.21 13.68 2.96
CA THR A 180 -4.65 13.87 4.34
C THR A 180 -5.40 15.19 4.48
N VAL A 181 -4.85 16.29 3.93
CA VAL A 181 -5.51 17.61 4.02
C VAL A 181 -6.77 17.72 3.15
N ILE A 182 -6.82 17.03 2.00
CA ILE A 182 -8.05 16.94 1.19
C ILE A 182 -9.13 16.17 1.96
N ALA A 183 -8.78 15.02 2.56
CA ALA A 183 -9.70 14.24 3.38
C ALA A 183 -10.16 15.05 4.61
N GLN A 184 -9.24 15.75 5.28
CA GLN A 184 -9.57 16.62 6.40
C GLN A 184 -10.52 17.76 6.01
N ASN A 185 -10.31 18.40 4.85
CA ASN A 185 -11.23 19.40 4.32
C ASN A 185 -12.62 18.82 4.08
N GLN A 186 -12.70 17.63 3.49
CA GLN A 186 -13.99 16.95 3.30
C GLN A 186 -14.66 16.66 4.65
N VAL A 187 -13.91 16.14 5.63
CA VAL A 187 -14.43 15.87 6.98
C VAL A 187 -15.00 17.13 7.62
N VAL A 188 -14.23 18.23 7.67
CA VAL A 188 -14.65 19.47 8.32
C VAL A 188 -15.89 20.07 7.64
N LEU A 189 -15.90 20.13 6.30
CA LEU A 189 -17.01 20.71 5.55
C LEU A 189 -18.26 19.84 5.56
N MET A 190 -18.13 18.51 5.44
CA MET A 190 -19.28 17.60 5.52
C MET A 190 -19.90 17.61 6.92
N SER A 191 -19.08 17.59 7.96
CA SER A 191 -19.52 17.69 9.35
C SER A 191 -20.21 19.02 9.63
N GLY A 192 -19.55 20.13 9.28
CA GLY A 192 -20.12 21.47 9.44
C GLY A 192 -21.44 21.61 8.69
N ALA A 193 -21.50 21.23 7.42
CA ALA A 193 -22.70 21.39 6.60
C ALA A 193 -23.86 20.52 7.08
N ALA A 194 -23.60 19.31 7.59
CA ALA A 194 -24.64 18.44 8.14
C ALA A 194 -25.29 19.06 9.38
N VAL A 195 -24.49 19.58 10.32
CA VAL A 195 -25.01 20.26 11.52
C VAL A 195 -25.64 21.60 11.16
N ALA A 196 -25.06 22.37 10.25
CA ALA A 196 -25.59 23.67 9.83
C ALA A 196 -26.98 23.56 9.16
N ARG A 197 -27.23 22.49 8.39
CA ARG A 197 -28.57 22.21 7.86
C ARG A 197 -29.56 21.85 8.96
N GLN A 198 -29.15 20.99 9.90
CA GLN A 198 -30.01 20.60 11.01
C GLN A 198 -30.34 21.76 11.95
N ALA A 199 -29.39 22.68 12.15
CA ALA A 199 -29.55 23.90 12.92
C ALA A 199 -30.35 25.00 12.18
N GLY A 200 -30.67 24.80 10.89
CA GLY A 200 -31.38 25.79 10.07
C GLY A 200 -30.53 26.97 9.58
N ILE A 201 -29.20 26.86 9.65
CA ILE A 201 -28.25 27.88 9.17
C ILE A 201 -28.15 27.86 7.63
N ILE A 202 -28.10 26.66 7.04
CA ILE A 202 -28.11 26.47 5.58
C ILE A 202 -29.51 26.04 5.16
N ALA A 203 -30.06 26.65 4.11
CA ALA A 203 -31.33 26.24 3.55
C ALA A 203 -31.30 24.76 3.10
N PRO A 204 -32.32 23.95 3.43
CA PRO A 204 -32.40 22.58 2.95
C PRO A 204 -32.44 22.55 1.42
N ILE A 205 -31.71 21.60 0.83
CA ILE A 205 -31.70 21.42 -0.63
C ILE A 205 -33.07 20.93 -1.04
N VAL A 206 -33.90 21.78 -1.62
CA VAL A 206 -35.18 21.36 -2.20
C VAL A 206 -34.87 20.65 -3.53
N ARG A 207 -35.26 19.38 -3.63
CA ARG A 207 -35.09 18.59 -4.85
C ARG A 207 -36.41 18.53 -5.60
N ASP A 208 -36.37 18.57 -6.92
CA ASP A 208 -37.58 18.45 -7.73
C ASP A 208 -38.26 17.08 -7.45
N PRO A 209 -39.58 17.07 -7.24
CA PRO A 209 -40.31 15.84 -6.93
C PRO A 209 -40.26 14.87 -8.11
N ALA A 210 -40.24 13.58 -7.81
CA ALA A 210 -40.21 12.54 -8.82
C ALA A 210 -41.50 12.54 -9.67
N ARG A 211 -41.34 12.56 -11.00
CA ARG A 211 -42.42 12.34 -11.94
C ARG A 211 -42.35 10.90 -12.44
N PHE A 212 -43.40 10.13 -12.15
CA PHE A 212 -43.44 8.71 -12.46
C PHE A 212 -44.07 8.45 -13.82
N ASN A 213 -43.45 7.56 -14.58
CA ASN A 213 -44.06 6.94 -15.75
C ASN A 213 -44.73 5.63 -15.32
N THR A 214 -45.99 5.43 -15.71
CA THR A 214 -46.76 4.22 -15.37
C THR A 214 -46.89 3.31 -16.59
N LEU A 215 -46.37 2.09 -16.47
CA LEU A 215 -46.42 1.06 -17.50
C LEU A 215 -47.70 0.22 -17.44
N GLY A 216 -48.43 0.27 -16.33
CA GLY A 216 -49.68 -0.49 -16.14
C GLY A 216 -49.47 -2.00 -16.00
N GLN A 217 -48.28 -2.43 -15.58
CA GLN A 217 -47.90 -3.83 -15.42
C GLN A 217 -47.73 -4.18 -13.95
N LYS A 218 -48.09 -5.41 -13.57
CA LYS A 218 -47.73 -5.98 -12.27
C LYS A 218 -46.47 -6.82 -12.41
N PHE A 219 -45.48 -6.53 -11.58
CA PHE A 219 -44.19 -7.21 -11.56
C PHE A 219 -44.16 -8.28 -10.48
N ASN A 220 -43.53 -9.42 -10.77
CA ASN A 220 -43.20 -10.40 -9.75
C ASN A 220 -41.93 -10.00 -8.99
N TRP A 221 -41.63 -10.68 -7.87
CA TRP A 221 -40.50 -10.32 -7.01
C TRP A 221 -39.16 -10.37 -7.73
N GLN A 222 -38.94 -11.38 -8.58
CA GLN A 222 -37.70 -11.53 -9.33
C GLN A 222 -37.49 -10.38 -10.33
N GLN A 223 -38.55 -9.98 -11.06
CA GLN A 223 -38.51 -8.85 -11.98
C GLN A 223 -38.18 -7.54 -11.26
N LEU A 224 -38.74 -7.32 -10.07
CA LEU A 224 -38.45 -6.14 -9.23
C LEU A 224 -36.98 -6.10 -8.79
N ILE A 225 -36.36 -7.26 -8.51
CA ILE A 225 -34.93 -7.36 -8.22
C ILE A 225 -34.10 -7.05 -9.47
N ASP A 226 -34.44 -7.67 -10.60
CA ASP A 226 -33.66 -7.59 -11.84
C ASP A 226 -33.63 -6.15 -12.39
N MET A 227 -34.75 -5.42 -12.29
CA MET A 227 -34.79 -4.00 -12.66
C MET A 227 -34.16 -3.08 -11.60
N GLY A 228 -33.93 -3.59 -10.38
CA GLY A 228 -33.38 -2.84 -9.25
C GLY A 228 -34.39 -1.99 -8.49
N ALA A 229 -35.69 -2.24 -8.65
CA ALA A 229 -36.79 -1.63 -7.88
C ALA A 229 -36.84 -2.14 -6.43
N VAL A 230 -36.32 -3.35 -6.20
CA VAL A 230 -36.09 -3.93 -4.87
C VAL A 230 -34.60 -4.28 -4.74
N LYS A 231 -34.01 -3.95 -3.58
CA LYS A 231 -32.61 -4.20 -3.26
C LYS A 231 -32.47 -5.00 -1.97
N ARG A 232 -31.36 -5.72 -1.86
CA ARG A 232 -30.98 -6.50 -0.69
C ARG A 232 -29.76 -5.88 -0.01
N LEU A 233 -29.74 -5.84 1.30
CA LEU A 233 -28.62 -5.47 2.15
C LEU A 233 -28.37 -6.60 3.14
N VAL A 234 -27.27 -7.33 2.95
CA VAL A 234 -26.85 -8.42 3.84
C VAL A 234 -25.64 -7.95 4.63
N VAL A 235 -25.71 -8.04 5.95
CA VAL A 235 -24.58 -7.84 6.85
C VAL A 235 -24.19 -9.18 7.42
N LYS A 236 -22.92 -9.59 7.26
CA LYS A 236 -22.37 -10.83 7.81
C LYS A 236 -21.82 -10.59 9.22
N PRO A 237 -21.84 -11.59 10.12
CA PRO A 237 -21.30 -11.45 11.48
C PRO A 237 -19.84 -10.96 11.51
N GLU A 238 -19.00 -11.38 10.56
CA GLU A 238 -17.59 -10.99 10.55
C GLU A 238 -17.39 -9.48 10.29
N GLN A 239 -18.35 -8.82 9.65
CA GLN A 239 -18.27 -7.38 9.35
C GLN A 239 -18.53 -6.49 10.57
N VAL A 240 -19.11 -7.05 11.63
CA VAL A 240 -19.32 -6.41 12.94
C VAL A 240 -18.44 -7.02 14.03
N ASP A 241 -17.36 -7.70 13.63
CA ASP A 241 -16.40 -8.43 14.48
C ASP A 241 -16.99 -9.61 15.29
N LEU A 242 -18.18 -10.12 14.93
CA LEU A 242 -18.73 -11.33 15.52
C LEU A 242 -18.13 -12.61 14.88
N PRO A 243 -18.15 -13.75 15.58
CA PRO A 243 -17.71 -15.02 15.01
C PRO A 243 -18.48 -15.35 13.74
N ARG A 244 -17.81 -15.95 12.75
CA ARG A 244 -18.46 -16.42 11.52
C ARG A 244 -19.54 -17.42 11.89
N ASP A 245 -20.75 -17.16 11.41
CA ASP A 245 -21.90 -18.04 11.56
C ASP A 245 -22.59 -18.22 10.20
N ALA A 246 -23.36 -19.31 10.05
CA ALA A 246 -24.16 -19.56 8.86
C ALA A 246 -25.31 -18.56 8.73
N THR A 247 -25.80 -18.04 9.86
CA THR A 247 -26.82 -16.99 9.88
C THR A 247 -26.19 -15.60 9.64
N PRO A 248 -26.75 -14.75 8.77
CA PRO A 248 -26.28 -13.39 8.63
C PRO A 248 -26.55 -12.59 9.92
N PHE A 249 -25.81 -11.50 10.13
CA PHE A 249 -26.12 -10.56 11.22
C PHE A 249 -27.51 -9.97 11.02
N ILE A 250 -27.78 -9.51 9.79
CA ILE A 250 -29.10 -9.12 9.33
C ILE A 250 -29.19 -9.24 7.81
N ASP A 251 -30.36 -9.65 7.30
CA ASP A 251 -30.70 -9.66 5.88
C ASP A 251 -31.95 -8.83 5.62
N LEU A 252 -31.78 -7.70 4.95
CA LEU A 252 -32.81 -6.70 4.70
C LEU A 252 -33.12 -6.57 3.22
N TRP A 253 -34.40 -6.56 2.89
CA TRP A 253 -34.90 -6.18 1.57
C TRP A 253 -35.65 -4.87 1.66
N PHE A 254 -35.44 -3.99 0.68
CA PHE A 254 -36.03 -2.67 0.69
C PHE A 254 -36.29 -2.15 -0.73
N GLY A 255 -37.22 -1.22 -0.85
CA GLY A 255 -37.58 -0.59 -2.12
C GLY A 255 -38.56 0.56 -1.94
N ASP A 256 -38.63 1.41 -2.96
CA ASP A 256 -39.55 2.56 -3.03
C ASP A 256 -41.00 2.09 -3.23
N LEU A 257 -41.96 2.79 -2.61
CA LEU A 257 -43.39 2.51 -2.73
C LEU A 257 -44.19 3.64 -3.39
N ASN A 258 -43.52 4.70 -3.87
CA ASN A 258 -44.18 5.89 -4.41
C ASN A 258 -44.60 5.70 -5.87
N GLN A 259 -43.83 4.91 -6.63
CA GLN A 259 -44.16 4.61 -8.01
C GLN A 259 -45.38 3.66 -8.09
N PRO A 260 -46.42 3.97 -8.90
CA PRO A 260 -47.67 3.21 -8.88
C PRO A 260 -47.57 1.73 -9.25
N ASP A 261 -46.80 1.36 -10.27
CA ASP A 261 -46.67 -0.04 -10.69
C ASP A 261 -45.91 -0.87 -9.64
N ILE A 262 -44.84 -0.34 -9.05
CA ILE A 262 -44.07 -0.96 -7.96
C ILE A 262 -44.96 -1.09 -6.73
N GLY A 263 -45.62 0.00 -6.32
CA GLY A 263 -46.48 0.03 -5.14
C GLY A 263 -47.64 -0.96 -5.24
N ARG A 264 -48.32 -1.03 -6.39
CA ARG A 264 -49.39 -2.02 -6.65
C ARG A 264 -48.88 -3.45 -6.75
N SER A 265 -47.67 -3.65 -7.27
CA SER A 265 -47.05 -4.97 -7.34
C SER A 265 -46.69 -5.50 -5.95
N LEU A 266 -46.22 -4.63 -5.06
CA LEU A 266 -45.77 -5.01 -3.71
C LEU A 266 -46.90 -5.07 -2.67
N LEU A 267 -47.82 -4.09 -2.68
CA LEU A 267 -48.85 -3.94 -1.64
C LEU A 267 -50.25 -4.37 -2.10
N GLY A 268 -50.43 -4.68 -3.39
CA GLY A 268 -51.75 -4.83 -3.99
C GLY A 268 -52.45 -3.49 -4.23
N GLU A 269 -53.59 -3.53 -4.91
CA GLU A 269 -54.38 -2.33 -5.24
C GLU A 269 -54.91 -1.64 -3.97
N ASN A 270 -55.46 -2.41 -3.04
CA ASN A 270 -56.04 -1.90 -1.81
C ASN A 270 -54.97 -1.38 -0.84
N GLY A 271 -53.85 -2.10 -0.73
CA GLY A 271 -52.73 -1.70 0.12
C GLY A 271 -52.09 -0.41 -0.39
N PHE A 272 -51.90 -0.28 -1.71
CA PHE A 272 -51.37 0.93 -2.33
C PHE A 272 -52.34 2.12 -2.18
N ALA A 273 -53.64 1.93 -2.43
CA ALA A 273 -54.63 2.99 -2.22
C ALA A 273 -54.72 3.45 -0.75
N SER A 274 -54.58 2.51 0.20
CA SER A 274 -54.53 2.81 1.63
C SER A 274 -53.25 3.56 2.03
N LEU A 275 -52.10 3.24 1.41
CA LEU A 275 -50.87 3.99 1.62
C LEU A 275 -51.00 5.42 1.07
N GLN A 276 -51.51 5.57 -0.16
CA GLN A 276 -51.69 6.89 -0.78
C GLN A 276 -52.66 7.80 -0.01
N SER A 277 -53.68 7.25 0.65
CA SER A 277 -54.59 8.06 1.47
C SER A 277 -53.96 8.57 2.78
N ARG A 278 -52.85 7.98 3.22
CA ARG A 278 -52.14 8.32 4.46
C ARG A 278 -50.96 9.26 4.26
N ILE A 279 -50.34 9.24 3.08
CA ILE A 279 -49.19 10.09 2.74
C ILE A 279 -49.65 11.37 2.03
N GLN A 280 -48.99 12.48 2.32
CA GLN A 280 -49.29 13.78 1.70
C GLN A 280 -48.49 13.99 0.41
N SER A 281 -48.90 14.99 -0.39
CA SER A 281 -48.14 15.40 -1.58
C SER A 281 -46.74 15.88 -1.20
N GLY A 282 -45.71 15.25 -1.77
CA GLY A 282 -44.30 15.53 -1.47
C GLY A 282 -43.68 14.62 -0.40
N GLU A 283 -44.47 13.77 0.27
CA GLU A 283 -43.94 12.71 1.13
C GLU A 283 -43.55 11.49 0.30
N SER A 284 -42.53 10.76 0.74
CA SER A 284 -42.06 9.55 0.05
C SER A 284 -42.05 8.35 0.97
N ALA A 285 -42.70 7.25 0.56
CA ALA A 285 -42.73 6.00 1.30
C ALA A 285 -41.79 4.94 0.71
N PHE A 286 -41.16 4.14 1.56
CA PHE A 286 -40.38 2.97 1.18
C PHE A 286 -40.60 1.85 2.19
N PHE A 287 -40.37 0.60 1.80
CA PHE A 287 -40.50 -0.54 2.72
C PHE A 287 -39.15 -1.11 3.11
N ILE A 288 -39.11 -1.74 4.28
CA ILE A 288 -38.04 -2.65 4.71
C ILE A 288 -38.69 -3.94 5.21
N VAL A 289 -38.16 -5.08 4.79
CA VAL A 289 -38.45 -6.40 5.38
C VAL A 289 -37.16 -7.11 5.76
N ARG A 290 -37.18 -7.82 6.89
CA ARG A 290 -36.10 -8.67 7.37
C ARG A 290 -36.43 -10.13 7.10
N THR A 291 -35.61 -10.78 6.28
CA THR A 291 -35.81 -12.19 5.91
C THR A 291 -35.04 -13.14 6.81
N ASP A 292 -33.85 -12.75 7.26
CA ASP A 292 -32.96 -13.58 8.08
C ASP A 292 -32.09 -12.73 9.03
N GLY A 293 -31.45 -13.39 10.00
CA GLY A 293 -30.53 -12.83 10.99
C GLY A 293 -31.10 -12.67 12.40
N ALA A 294 -30.23 -12.59 13.39
CA ALA A 294 -30.60 -12.55 14.81
C ALA A 294 -30.98 -11.13 15.30
N GLU A 295 -30.54 -10.10 14.59
CA GLU A 295 -30.71 -8.71 15.00
C GLU A 295 -31.91 -8.03 14.31
N SER A 296 -32.51 -7.06 15.00
CA SER A 296 -33.62 -6.26 14.46
C SER A 296 -33.12 -4.95 13.85
N PHE A 297 -33.79 -4.49 12.79
CA PHE A 297 -33.58 -3.16 12.23
C PHE A 297 -34.23 -2.04 13.06
N LYS A 298 -35.12 -2.37 14.00
CA LYS A 298 -35.73 -1.37 14.90
C LYS A 298 -34.74 -0.82 15.92
N GLY A 299 -33.82 -1.69 16.32
CA GLY A 299 -32.75 -1.44 17.28
C GLY A 299 -33.23 -1.19 18.71
N SER A 300 -32.30 -0.77 19.57
CA SER A 300 -32.47 -0.78 21.03
C SER A 300 -33.28 0.40 21.56
N GLY A 301 -33.31 1.51 20.83
CA GLY A 301 -34.07 2.71 21.16
C GLY A 301 -35.56 2.64 20.83
N PHE A 302 -36.02 1.55 20.20
CA PHE A 302 -37.40 1.43 19.74
C PHE A 302 -38.36 1.05 20.87
N VAL A 303 -39.11 2.05 21.33
CA VAL A 303 -40.28 1.94 22.20
C VAL A 303 -41.43 2.75 21.59
N ARG A 304 -42.66 2.66 22.11
CA ARG A 304 -43.74 3.58 21.68
C ARG A 304 -43.32 5.03 21.96
N GLY A 305 -43.37 5.90 20.95
CA GLY A 305 -42.81 7.26 20.96
C GLY A 305 -41.30 7.36 20.69
N GLY A 306 -40.63 6.23 20.42
CA GLY A 306 -39.19 6.14 20.21
C GLY A 306 -38.74 6.36 18.77
N ILE A 307 -37.44 6.24 18.55
CA ILE A 307 -36.78 6.35 17.24
C ILE A 307 -36.32 4.98 16.74
N TYR A 308 -36.24 4.84 15.42
CA TYR A 308 -35.50 3.77 14.78
C TYR A 308 -34.02 4.18 14.74
N ASP A 309 -33.24 3.72 15.70
CA ASP A 309 -31.82 4.09 15.88
C ASP A 309 -30.87 3.39 14.89
N ARG A 310 -31.34 2.32 14.21
CA ARG A 310 -30.54 1.54 13.27
C ARG A 310 -30.83 1.77 11.79
N VAL A 311 -31.86 2.54 11.44
CA VAL A 311 -32.27 2.76 10.05
C VAL A 311 -32.20 4.24 9.72
N GLN A 312 -31.45 4.55 8.67
CA GLN A 312 -31.34 5.90 8.11
C GLN A 312 -31.45 5.84 6.59
N VAL A 313 -32.01 6.90 5.99
CA VAL A 313 -31.93 7.11 4.54
C VAL A 313 -31.04 8.30 4.29
N LYS A 314 -30.00 8.12 3.46
CA LYS A 314 -29.07 9.19 3.08
C LYS A 314 -29.27 9.58 1.63
N GLN A 315 -29.41 10.87 1.35
CA GLN A 315 -29.49 11.40 -0.02
C GLN A 315 -28.61 12.64 -0.16
N GLY A 316 -27.48 12.47 -0.87
CA GLY A 316 -26.45 13.49 -0.91
C GLY A 316 -25.94 13.79 0.51
N PRO A 317 -26.01 15.04 0.97
CA PRO A 317 -25.56 15.41 2.31
C PRO A 317 -26.67 15.39 3.37
N ASP A 318 -27.90 15.02 2.99
CA ASP A 318 -29.06 14.95 3.89
C ASP A 318 -29.20 13.51 4.44
N SER A 319 -29.52 13.39 5.72
CA SER A 319 -29.81 12.12 6.40
C SER A 319 -31.19 12.20 7.04
N PHE A 320 -32.02 11.19 6.78
CA PHE A 320 -33.38 11.08 7.26
C PHE A 320 -33.48 9.93 8.26
N THR A 321 -34.07 10.22 9.41
CA THR A 321 -34.22 9.32 10.56
C THR A 321 -35.69 9.19 10.89
N PHE A 322 -36.10 8.04 11.42
CA PHE A 322 -37.53 7.72 11.55
C PHE A 322 -37.96 7.58 13.00
N ARG A 323 -39.15 8.11 13.32
CA ARG A 323 -39.86 7.83 14.58
C ARG A 323 -40.97 6.81 14.34
N ASP A 324 -41.60 6.36 15.42
CA ASP A 324 -42.78 5.52 15.34
C ASP A 324 -43.94 6.14 14.53
N LEU A 325 -44.11 7.47 14.59
CA LEU A 325 -45.09 8.22 13.80
C LEU A 325 -44.78 8.28 12.29
N ASP A 326 -43.53 8.01 11.92
CA ASP A 326 -43.05 7.99 10.53
C ASP A 326 -43.07 6.57 9.94
N ALA A 327 -43.58 5.59 10.70
CA ALA A 327 -43.61 4.19 10.32
C ALA A 327 -45.05 3.63 10.30
N PHE A 328 -45.37 2.87 9.25
CA PHE A 328 -46.58 2.07 9.17
C PHE A 328 -46.25 0.58 9.15
N ASN A 329 -47.15 -0.25 9.69
CA ASN A 329 -46.98 -1.69 9.64
C ASN A 329 -47.20 -2.21 8.21
N LEU A 330 -46.28 -3.04 7.72
CA LEU A 330 -46.41 -3.78 6.47
C LEU A 330 -46.95 -5.18 6.77
N TYR A 331 -48.24 -5.41 6.51
CA TYR A 331 -48.91 -6.67 6.87
C TYR A 331 -48.64 -7.83 5.90
N GLY A 332 -48.33 -7.54 4.63
CA GLY A 332 -48.16 -8.53 3.58
C GLY A 332 -47.41 -7.94 2.37
N LEU A 333 -46.72 -8.80 1.63
CA LEU A 333 -46.25 -8.51 0.27
C LEU A 333 -47.05 -9.37 -0.72
N GLU A 334 -47.67 -8.74 -1.72
CA GLU A 334 -48.50 -9.44 -2.73
C GLU A 334 -47.70 -9.89 -3.97
N ALA A 335 -46.47 -9.40 -4.14
CA ALA A 335 -45.64 -9.77 -5.29
C ALA A 335 -45.36 -11.28 -5.31
N GLU A 336 -45.64 -11.93 -6.45
CA GLU A 336 -45.42 -13.35 -6.62
C GLU A 336 -43.94 -13.70 -6.42
N GLY A 337 -43.65 -14.69 -5.56
CA GLY A 337 -42.29 -15.08 -5.20
C GLY A 337 -41.61 -14.23 -4.12
N ALA A 338 -42.34 -13.32 -3.45
CA ALA A 338 -41.80 -12.56 -2.33
C ALA A 338 -41.35 -13.49 -1.18
N PRO A 339 -40.19 -13.21 -0.54
CA PRO A 339 -39.66 -14.05 0.52
C PRO A 339 -40.52 -13.92 1.79
N ARG A 340 -40.50 -14.98 2.60
CA ARG A 340 -41.05 -14.89 3.97
C ARG A 340 -40.14 -14.00 4.80
N TYR A 341 -40.75 -13.13 5.61
CA TYR A 341 -40.06 -12.21 6.49
C TYR A 341 -40.60 -12.32 7.91
N THR A 342 -39.77 -11.92 8.86
CA THR A 342 -40.08 -11.97 10.30
C THR A 342 -40.36 -10.58 10.88
N GLU A 343 -39.77 -9.54 10.28
CA GLU A 343 -40.02 -8.14 10.61
C GLU A 343 -40.24 -7.33 9.35
N SER A 344 -41.14 -6.35 9.43
CA SER A 344 -41.51 -5.51 8.29
C SER A 344 -41.97 -4.12 8.76
N SER A 345 -41.71 -3.10 7.95
CA SER A 345 -42.19 -1.74 8.19
C SER A 345 -42.20 -0.94 6.88
N ILE A 346 -43.17 -0.05 6.72
CA ILE A 346 -43.16 1.04 5.74
C ILE A 346 -42.67 2.27 6.48
N PHE A 347 -41.73 3.00 5.89
CA PHE A 347 -41.22 4.26 6.42
C PHE A 347 -41.61 5.40 5.49
N VAL A 348 -41.99 6.53 6.07
CA VAL A 348 -42.39 7.74 5.36
C VAL A 348 -41.35 8.83 5.62
N ILE A 349 -40.80 9.38 4.54
CA ILE A 349 -39.91 10.53 4.55
C ILE A 349 -40.76 11.77 4.33
N ARG A 350 -40.92 12.57 5.39
CA ARG A 350 -41.71 13.81 5.39
C ARG A 350 -40.82 15.04 5.21
N SER A 351 -40.10 15.12 4.09
CA SER A 351 -39.21 16.25 3.80
C SER A 351 -39.17 16.59 2.32
N SER A 352 -39.35 17.87 1.99
CA SER A 352 -39.21 18.42 0.63
C SER A 352 -37.78 18.37 0.10
N SER A 353 -36.81 18.05 0.97
CA SER A 353 -35.44 17.82 0.52
C SER A 353 -35.25 16.45 -0.12
N PHE A 354 -36.11 15.47 0.17
CA PHE A 354 -36.01 14.13 -0.41
C PHE A 354 -36.73 14.05 -1.76
N SER A 355 -36.13 13.35 -2.73
CA SER A 355 -36.80 13.02 -3.99
C SER A 355 -36.45 11.62 -4.47
N ALA A 356 -37.46 10.80 -4.75
CA ALA A 356 -37.30 9.43 -5.24
C ALA A 356 -36.67 9.33 -6.64
N ALA A 357 -36.62 10.44 -7.41
CA ALA A 357 -35.97 10.48 -8.72
C ALA A 357 -34.44 10.44 -8.63
N HIS A 358 -33.88 10.91 -7.51
CA HIS A 358 -32.46 10.92 -7.25
C HIS A 358 -32.03 9.65 -6.49
N PRO A 359 -30.78 9.20 -6.67
CA PRO A 359 -30.25 8.07 -5.93
C PRO A 359 -30.18 8.41 -4.45
N TRP A 360 -30.58 7.47 -3.62
CA TRP A 360 -30.48 7.53 -2.17
C TRP A 360 -29.87 6.22 -1.65
N LYS A 361 -29.46 6.20 -0.40
CA LYS A 361 -28.84 5.03 0.23
C LYS A 361 -29.62 4.66 1.47
N LEU A 362 -29.97 3.39 1.60
CA LEU A 362 -30.36 2.84 2.90
C LEU A 362 -29.08 2.62 3.71
N ALA A 363 -29.02 3.21 4.90
CA ALA A 363 -27.93 3.04 5.85
C ALA A 363 -28.45 2.28 7.08
N PHE A 364 -27.88 1.12 7.33
CA PHE A 364 -28.13 0.32 8.52
C PHE A 364 -26.96 0.47 9.50
N LEU A 365 -27.25 0.80 10.76
CA LEU A 365 -26.24 0.91 11.82
C LEU A 365 -26.19 -0.40 12.62
N GLY A 366 -25.11 -1.16 12.44
CA GLY A 366 -24.85 -2.39 13.18
C GLY A 366 -23.93 -2.15 14.38
N ASN A 367 -24.23 -2.78 15.52
CA ASN A 367 -23.35 -2.74 16.68
C ASN A 367 -22.11 -3.61 16.43
N ARG A 368 -20.93 -2.98 16.39
CA ARG A 368 -19.63 -3.61 16.30
C ARG A 368 -19.00 -3.70 17.69
N VAL A 369 -18.57 -4.89 18.09
CA VAL A 369 -17.87 -5.11 19.37
C VAL A 369 -16.43 -5.49 19.08
N ASP A 370 -15.49 -4.60 19.39
CA ASP A 370 -14.06 -4.90 19.24
C ASP A 370 -13.66 -6.01 20.23
N ARG A 371 -13.07 -7.09 19.70
CA ARG A 371 -12.68 -8.27 20.48
C ARG A 371 -11.52 -8.02 21.43
N ALA A 372 -10.63 -7.08 21.12
CA ALA A 372 -9.45 -6.82 21.93
C ALA A 372 -9.78 -5.93 23.14
N THR A 373 -10.74 -5.01 22.97
CA THR A 373 -11.05 -3.96 23.95
C THR A 373 -12.43 -4.09 24.58
N GLY A 374 -13.34 -4.89 24.00
CA GLY A 374 -14.75 -4.97 24.39
C GLY A 374 -15.58 -3.74 23.98
N HIS A 375 -14.99 -2.81 23.22
CA HIS A 375 -15.60 -1.53 22.85
C HIS A 375 -16.77 -1.71 21.87
N ARG A 376 -17.91 -1.08 22.17
CA ARG A 376 -19.08 -1.05 21.28
C ARG A 376 -19.08 0.21 20.43
N SER A 377 -18.96 0.05 19.12
CA SER A 377 -19.06 1.13 18.12
C SER A 377 -20.17 0.81 17.13
N PHE A 378 -20.70 1.80 16.41
CA PHE A 378 -21.65 1.55 15.33
C PHE A 378 -20.90 1.49 14.00
N ALA A 379 -21.12 0.43 13.22
CA ALA A 379 -20.68 0.34 11.84
C ALA A 379 -21.85 0.67 10.91
N VAL A 380 -21.63 1.55 9.94
CA VAL A 380 -22.66 1.93 8.96
C VAL A 380 -22.53 1.06 7.71
N PHE A 381 -23.60 0.34 7.37
CA PHE A 381 -23.70 -0.46 6.16
C PHE A 381 -24.66 0.21 5.19
N GLU A 382 -24.16 0.62 4.03
CA GLU A 382 -24.94 1.38 3.05
C GLU A 382 -25.25 0.55 1.79
N SER A 383 -26.48 0.63 1.29
CA SER A 383 -26.87 0.09 -0.02
C SER A 383 -27.52 1.18 -0.87
N LYS A 384 -26.98 1.39 -2.08
CA LYS A 384 -27.46 2.43 -3.02
C LYS A 384 -28.74 1.95 -3.71
N TYR A 385 -29.76 2.78 -3.66
CA TYR A 385 -31.00 2.66 -4.40
C TYR A 385 -31.09 3.77 -5.44
N TRP A 386 -31.49 3.41 -6.66
CA TRP A 386 -31.86 4.40 -7.66
C TRP A 386 -32.97 3.85 -8.53
N MET A 387 -34.10 4.55 -8.53
CA MET A 387 -35.28 4.14 -9.27
C MET A 387 -34.94 3.78 -10.73
N PRO A 388 -35.53 2.70 -11.28
CA PRO A 388 -35.33 2.32 -12.67
C PRO A 388 -35.69 3.46 -13.63
N ALA A 389 -34.83 3.73 -14.61
CA ALA A 389 -34.99 4.88 -15.51
C ALA A 389 -36.30 4.83 -16.33
N GLN A 390 -36.82 3.62 -16.60
CA GLN A 390 -38.05 3.41 -17.37
C GLN A 390 -39.32 3.87 -16.62
N LEU A 391 -39.23 3.95 -15.29
CA LEU A 391 -40.34 4.33 -14.40
C LEU A 391 -40.32 5.82 -14.02
N LEU A 392 -39.34 6.58 -14.51
CA LEU A 392 -39.22 8.02 -14.34
C LEU A 392 -39.49 8.73 -15.67
N ASP A 393 -40.30 9.78 -15.63
CA ASP A 393 -40.54 10.65 -16.78
C ASP A 393 -39.25 11.43 -17.11
N GLY A 394 -38.80 11.35 -18.37
CA GLY A 394 -37.51 11.91 -18.81
C GLY A 394 -36.26 11.11 -18.39
N GLY A 395 -36.43 9.97 -17.72
CA GLY A 395 -35.33 9.10 -17.30
C GLY A 395 -34.60 9.57 -16.03
N ARG A 396 -33.43 8.98 -15.76
CA ARG A 396 -32.64 9.32 -14.56
C ARG A 396 -32.01 10.72 -14.71
N PRO A 397 -32.08 11.57 -13.66
CA PRO A 397 -31.39 12.85 -13.68
C PRO A 397 -29.88 12.64 -13.80
N LYS A 398 -29.20 13.49 -14.60
CA LYS A 398 -27.74 13.49 -14.67
C LYS A 398 -27.20 14.07 -13.37
N ILE A 399 -26.43 13.27 -12.63
CA ILE A 399 -25.79 13.68 -11.38
C ILE A 399 -24.29 13.64 -11.61
N GLU A 400 -23.64 14.79 -11.44
CA GLU A 400 -22.19 14.87 -11.40
C GLU A 400 -21.73 14.42 -10.01
N GLU A 401 -21.38 13.14 -9.88
CA GLU A 401 -20.74 12.66 -8.65
C GLU A 401 -19.32 13.28 -8.56
N PRO A 402 -18.90 13.79 -7.38
CA PRO A 402 -17.56 14.33 -7.24
C PRO A 402 -16.53 13.24 -7.52
N ASP A 403 -15.54 13.54 -8.38
CA ASP A 403 -14.43 12.64 -8.70
C ASP A 403 -13.82 12.06 -7.41
N ALA A 404 -13.53 10.75 -7.42
CA ALA A 404 -12.82 10.10 -6.33
C ALA A 404 -11.49 10.83 -6.04
N PRO A 405 -11.04 10.90 -4.77
CA PRO A 405 -9.87 11.69 -4.39
C PRO A 405 -8.61 11.41 -5.23
N TRP A 406 -8.34 10.14 -5.52
CA TRP A 406 -7.21 9.74 -6.34
C TRP A 406 -7.33 10.22 -7.79
N VAL A 407 -8.52 10.16 -8.41
CA VAL A 407 -8.73 10.64 -9.80
C VAL A 407 -8.40 12.13 -9.91
N ARG A 408 -8.79 12.90 -8.89
CA ARG A 408 -8.51 14.33 -8.82
C ARG A 408 -7.01 14.63 -8.78
N VAL A 409 -6.23 13.86 -8.00
CA VAL A 409 -4.76 13.99 -7.95
C VAL A 409 -4.14 13.71 -9.31
N TRP A 410 -4.60 12.68 -10.02
CA TRP A 410 -4.08 12.34 -11.34
C TRP A 410 -4.40 13.40 -12.40
N LYS A 411 -5.63 13.95 -12.40
CA LYS A 411 -6.01 15.05 -13.31
C LYS A 411 -5.19 16.31 -13.05
N THR A 412 -5.04 16.69 -11.78
CA THR A 412 -4.33 17.93 -11.39
C THR A 412 -2.82 17.88 -11.62
N GLN A 413 -2.19 16.70 -11.52
CA GLN A 413 -0.73 16.55 -11.68
C GLN A 413 -0.29 15.98 -13.03
N GLY A 414 -1.17 15.93 -14.03
CA GLY A 414 -0.96 15.24 -15.31
C GLY A 414 0.37 15.55 -15.99
N LEU A 415 0.78 16.83 -16.07
CA LEU A 415 2.05 17.21 -16.71
C LEU A 415 3.28 16.65 -15.97
N LYS A 416 3.30 16.73 -14.63
CA LYS A 416 4.40 16.22 -13.81
C LYS A 416 4.50 14.69 -13.95
N ILE A 417 3.34 14.01 -13.95
CA ILE A 417 3.24 12.56 -14.16
C ILE A 417 3.79 12.17 -15.54
N ALA A 418 3.41 12.89 -16.59
CA ALA A 418 3.89 12.63 -17.94
C ALA A 418 5.42 12.81 -18.06
N LEU A 419 5.98 13.91 -17.52
CA LEU A 419 7.43 14.14 -17.50
C LEU A 419 8.17 13.04 -16.72
N PHE A 420 7.60 12.61 -15.60
CA PHE A 420 8.14 11.51 -14.81
C PHE A 420 8.14 10.19 -15.59
N ALA A 421 7.03 9.83 -16.24
CA ALA A 421 6.97 8.63 -17.07
C ALA A 421 7.99 8.66 -18.22
N VAL A 422 8.13 9.80 -18.90
CA VAL A 422 9.14 10.01 -19.95
C VAL A 422 10.56 9.82 -19.40
N LEU A 423 10.86 10.32 -18.21
CA LEU A 423 12.16 10.13 -17.56
C LEU A 423 12.48 8.64 -17.34
N LEU A 424 11.50 7.85 -16.85
CA LEU A 424 11.67 6.42 -16.60
C LEU A 424 11.86 5.62 -17.89
N VAL A 425 11.09 5.95 -18.94
CA VAL A 425 11.23 5.33 -20.26
C VAL A 425 12.58 5.68 -20.87
N ALA A 426 12.99 6.94 -20.85
CA ALA A 426 14.29 7.40 -21.35
C ALA A 426 15.45 6.67 -20.64
N LEU A 427 15.39 6.55 -19.32
CA LEU A 427 16.38 5.78 -18.54
C LEU A 427 16.45 4.32 -19.00
N THR A 428 15.30 3.68 -19.17
CA THR A 428 15.23 2.27 -19.60
C THR A 428 15.87 2.09 -20.98
N ILE A 429 15.57 2.98 -21.93
CA ILE A 429 16.13 2.95 -23.28
C ILE A 429 17.66 3.14 -23.23
N VAL A 430 18.13 4.17 -22.50
CA VAL A 430 19.56 4.45 -22.37
C VAL A 430 20.30 3.26 -21.73
N TYR A 431 19.73 2.65 -20.70
CA TYR A 431 20.31 1.48 -20.05
C TYR A 431 20.26 0.21 -20.93
N ALA A 432 19.20 0.03 -21.74
CA ALA A 432 19.14 -1.04 -22.72
C ALA A 432 20.29 -0.93 -23.75
N LEU A 433 20.67 0.31 -24.11
CA LEU A 433 21.81 0.62 -24.98
C LEU A 433 23.18 0.56 -24.28
N ARG A 434 23.26 0.06 -23.03
CA ARG A 434 24.51 0.03 -22.24
C ARG A 434 25.71 -0.57 -22.98
N GLU A 435 25.52 -1.63 -23.77
CA GLU A 435 26.64 -2.27 -24.48
C GLU A 435 27.26 -1.36 -25.55
N LYS A 436 26.43 -0.59 -26.25
CA LYS A 436 26.88 0.40 -27.24
C LYS A 436 27.61 1.54 -26.54
N LEU A 437 27.05 2.05 -25.44
CA LEU A 437 27.65 3.13 -24.65
C LEU A 437 29.00 2.72 -24.02
N THR A 438 29.10 1.50 -23.49
CA THR A 438 30.34 1.00 -22.89
C THR A 438 31.42 0.75 -23.92
N ARG A 439 31.08 0.37 -25.17
CA ARG A 439 32.03 0.20 -26.28
C ARG A 439 32.62 1.53 -26.77
N LEU A 440 31.87 2.62 -26.67
CA LEU A 440 32.34 3.97 -26.97
C LEU A 440 33.22 4.55 -25.86
N SER A 441 33.20 3.93 -24.68
CA SER A 441 33.95 4.38 -23.50
C SER A 441 35.26 3.61 -23.36
N ASN A 442 36.23 4.20 -22.67
CA ASN A 442 37.48 3.53 -22.28
C ASN A 442 37.84 3.84 -20.81
N HIS A 443 38.87 3.20 -20.27
CA HIS A 443 39.27 3.35 -18.86
C HIS A 443 39.67 4.77 -18.47
N LYS A 444 40.10 5.62 -19.42
CA LYS A 444 40.45 7.03 -19.19
C LYS A 444 39.27 7.97 -19.42
N ASN A 445 38.53 7.77 -20.51
CA ASN A 445 37.38 8.56 -20.90
C ASN A 445 36.10 7.73 -20.82
N LYS A 446 35.35 7.94 -19.73
CA LYS A 446 34.06 7.30 -19.46
C LYS A 446 32.87 8.20 -19.80
N TRP A 447 33.08 9.28 -20.56
CA TRP A 447 32.06 10.33 -20.78
C TRP A 447 30.72 9.79 -21.29
N PRO A 448 30.62 8.89 -22.30
CA PRO A 448 29.32 8.46 -22.80
C PRO A 448 28.43 7.84 -21.73
N VAL A 449 28.98 6.97 -20.88
CA VAL A 449 28.24 6.35 -19.77
C VAL A 449 27.99 7.37 -18.65
N ASN A 450 29.02 8.13 -18.27
CA ASN A 450 28.95 9.08 -17.16
C ASN A 450 28.00 10.24 -17.43
N ALA A 451 27.96 10.79 -18.65
CA ALA A 451 27.10 11.91 -19.01
C ALA A 451 25.62 11.56 -18.78
N PHE A 452 25.16 10.43 -19.33
CA PHE A 452 23.80 9.95 -19.08
C PHE A 452 23.57 9.62 -17.61
N LYS A 453 24.51 8.92 -16.96
CA LYS A 453 24.37 8.56 -15.54
C LYS A 453 24.23 9.81 -14.65
N TYR A 454 25.04 10.83 -14.88
CA TYR A 454 25.03 12.08 -14.11
C TYR A 454 23.78 12.91 -14.39
N PHE A 455 23.29 12.92 -15.63
CA PHE A 455 22.00 13.52 -15.96
C PHE A 455 20.86 12.86 -15.17
N PHE A 456 20.76 11.53 -15.20
CA PHE A 456 19.73 10.82 -14.45
C PHE A 456 19.88 10.97 -12.94
N TRP A 457 21.11 11.07 -12.40
CA TRP A 457 21.32 11.39 -11.00
C TRP A 457 20.86 12.79 -10.63
N ALA A 458 21.18 13.80 -11.44
CA ALA A 458 20.72 15.16 -11.18
C ALA A 458 19.19 15.24 -11.22
N ALA A 459 18.56 14.65 -12.24
CA ALA A 459 17.10 14.54 -12.34
C ALA A 459 16.50 13.74 -11.16
N SER A 460 17.14 12.65 -10.76
CA SER A 460 16.75 11.82 -9.62
C SER A 460 16.80 12.58 -8.29
N ILE A 461 17.85 13.36 -8.04
CA ILE A 461 18.00 14.12 -6.79
C ILE A 461 17.04 15.31 -6.78
N VAL A 462 17.04 16.12 -7.84
CA VAL A 462 16.31 17.39 -7.89
C VAL A 462 14.84 17.19 -8.20
N PHE A 463 14.51 16.58 -9.34
CA PHE A 463 13.13 16.45 -9.78
C PHE A 463 12.38 15.33 -9.03
N VAL A 464 12.97 14.14 -8.93
CA VAL A 464 12.29 12.99 -8.30
C VAL A 464 12.34 13.08 -6.77
N GLY A 465 13.52 13.33 -6.21
CA GLY A 465 13.76 13.40 -4.77
C GLY A 465 13.14 14.63 -4.12
N PHE A 466 13.67 15.83 -4.41
CA PHE A 466 13.20 17.07 -3.79
C PHE A 466 11.92 17.65 -4.41
N GLY A 467 11.71 17.49 -5.72
CA GLY A 467 10.57 18.09 -6.43
C GLY A 467 9.26 17.30 -6.29
N ALA A 468 9.29 16.01 -6.63
CA ALA A 468 8.12 15.13 -6.59
C ALA A 468 8.00 14.36 -5.27
N MET A 469 9.04 14.38 -4.41
CA MET A 469 9.09 13.60 -3.16
C MET A 469 8.82 12.10 -3.36
N ALA A 470 9.07 11.62 -4.58
CA ALA A 470 8.76 10.26 -5.02
C ALA A 470 9.92 9.33 -4.65
N GLN A 471 9.94 8.87 -3.40
CA GLN A 471 11.00 8.00 -2.89
C GLN A 471 10.40 6.66 -2.43
N PRO A 472 10.65 5.57 -3.17
CA PRO A 472 10.28 4.24 -2.75
C PRO A 472 10.97 3.86 -1.44
N SER A 473 10.24 3.18 -0.56
CA SER A 473 10.66 2.84 0.81
C SER A 473 10.28 1.41 1.18
N ILE A 474 10.83 0.90 2.28
CA ILE A 474 10.49 -0.43 2.78
C ILE A 474 9.06 -0.50 3.31
N THR A 475 8.51 0.59 3.85
CA THR A 475 7.14 0.60 4.39
C THR A 475 6.13 0.22 3.32
N GLN A 476 6.30 0.71 2.09
CA GLN A 476 5.43 0.34 0.96
C GLN A 476 5.49 -1.15 0.62
N VAL A 477 6.67 -1.77 0.76
CA VAL A 477 6.82 -3.22 0.60
C VAL A 477 6.04 -3.94 1.68
N LEU A 478 6.16 -3.51 2.95
CA LEU A 478 5.41 -4.09 4.08
C LEU A 478 3.90 -3.91 3.90
N THR A 479 3.45 -2.73 3.49
CA THR A 479 2.05 -2.43 3.19
C THR A 479 1.52 -3.31 2.06
N TRP A 480 2.30 -3.52 0.99
CA TRP A 480 1.92 -4.43 -0.10
C TRP A 480 1.79 -5.88 0.37
N PHE A 481 2.73 -6.37 1.18
CA PHE A 481 2.62 -7.71 1.77
C PHE A 481 1.35 -7.82 2.64
N HIS A 482 1.05 -6.81 3.46
CA HIS A 482 -0.13 -6.80 4.31
C HIS A 482 -1.44 -6.67 3.50
N SER A 483 -1.47 -5.87 2.44
CA SER A 483 -2.67 -5.70 1.60
C SER A 483 -3.00 -6.96 0.79
N VAL A 484 -1.98 -7.70 0.34
CA VAL A 484 -2.16 -9.01 -0.29
C VAL A 484 -2.77 -10.00 0.70
N LEU A 485 -2.32 -10.01 1.96
CA LEU A 485 -2.70 -10.99 2.96
C LEU A 485 -4.06 -10.70 3.63
N PHE A 486 -4.34 -9.44 4.00
CA PHE A 486 -5.47 -9.09 4.86
C PHE A 486 -6.63 -8.43 4.11
N GLN A 487 -6.44 -7.23 3.56
CA GLN A 487 -7.45 -6.53 2.75
C GLN A 487 -6.80 -5.76 1.60
N TRP A 488 -7.25 -6.04 0.38
CA TRP A 488 -6.71 -5.42 -0.82
C TRP A 488 -7.54 -4.18 -1.20
N THR A 489 -6.98 -2.98 -1.06
CA THR A 489 -7.64 -1.71 -1.43
C THR A 489 -6.79 -0.93 -2.44
N TRP A 490 -7.23 -0.89 -3.69
CA TRP A 490 -6.51 -0.20 -4.79
C TRP A 490 -6.40 1.32 -4.59
N THR A 491 -7.34 1.91 -3.86
CA THR A 491 -7.45 3.36 -3.66
C THR A 491 -6.20 3.95 -3.01
N LEU A 492 -5.63 3.26 -2.02
CA LEU A 492 -4.46 3.75 -1.29
C LEU A 492 -3.21 3.80 -2.19
N PHE A 493 -2.99 2.78 -3.03
CA PHE A 493 -1.87 2.75 -3.96
C PHE A 493 -2.00 3.76 -5.10
N LEU A 494 -3.21 3.98 -5.61
CA LEU A 494 -3.48 4.93 -6.69
C LEU A 494 -3.43 6.39 -6.23
N THR A 495 -3.40 6.63 -4.92
CA THR A 495 -3.41 7.98 -4.38
C THR A 495 -2.07 8.71 -4.60
N ASP A 496 -0.94 7.99 -4.64
CA ASP A 496 0.37 8.56 -5.03
C ASP A 496 0.78 8.08 -6.44
N PRO A 497 0.54 8.90 -7.48
CA PRO A 497 0.80 8.50 -8.86
C PRO A 497 2.29 8.27 -9.15
N PHE A 498 3.19 9.02 -8.53
CA PHE A 498 4.62 8.92 -8.82
C PHE A 498 5.22 7.65 -8.23
N ILE A 499 4.91 7.36 -6.97
CA ILE A 499 5.36 6.15 -6.30
C ILE A 499 4.77 4.91 -6.99
N PHE A 500 3.50 4.98 -7.41
CA PHE A 500 2.86 3.91 -8.17
C PHE A 500 3.58 3.62 -9.49
N LEU A 501 3.86 4.63 -10.31
CA LEU A 501 4.63 4.48 -11.55
C LEU A 501 6.05 3.98 -11.28
N PHE A 502 6.67 4.42 -10.18
CA PHE A 502 7.99 3.96 -9.80
C PHE A 502 8.01 2.48 -9.44
N TRP A 503 7.00 1.98 -8.74
CA TRP A 503 6.90 0.55 -8.41
C TRP A 503 6.69 -0.32 -9.65
N ILE A 504 5.87 0.12 -10.61
CA ILE A 504 5.74 -0.55 -11.91
C ILE A 504 7.12 -0.64 -12.58
N PHE A 505 7.85 0.49 -12.62
CA PHE A 505 9.20 0.54 -13.16
C PHE A 505 10.19 -0.37 -12.40
N ILE A 506 10.17 -0.37 -11.06
CA ILE A 506 11.05 -1.19 -10.23
C ILE A 506 10.78 -2.68 -10.49
N ILE A 507 9.51 -3.09 -10.44
CA ILE A 507 9.13 -4.49 -10.67
C ILE A 507 9.61 -4.93 -12.05
N ALA A 508 9.28 -4.17 -13.11
CA ALA A 508 9.71 -4.50 -14.47
C ALA A 508 11.23 -4.57 -14.60
N THR A 509 11.96 -3.58 -14.10
CA THR A 509 13.41 -3.49 -14.27
C THR A 509 14.20 -4.48 -13.41
N VAL A 510 13.70 -4.86 -12.24
CA VAL A 510 14.31 -5.88 -11.39
C VAL A 510 14.30 -7.25 -12.07
N PHE A 511 13.22 -7.62 -12.77
CA PHE A 511 13.18 -8.86 -13.56
C PHE A 511 14.01 -8.77 -14.85
N LEU A 512 14.06 -7.61 -15.50
CA LEU A 512 14.85 -7.47 -16.73
C LEU A 512 16.37 -7.44 -16.45
N PHE A 513 16.80 -6.57 -15.53
CA PHE A 513 18.21 -6.24 -15.32
C PHE A 513 18.71 -6.49 -13.89
N GLY A 514 17.82 -6.80 -12.94
CA GLY A 514 18.12 -6.78 -11.50
C GLY A 514 18.02 -5.37 -10.91
N ARG A 515 18.16 -5.28 -9.58
CA ARG A 515 18.00 -4.01 -8.83
C ARG A 515 18.99 -2.90 -9.17
N GLY A 516 20.09 -3.21 -9.89
CA GLY A 516 21.16 -2.27 -10.17
C GLY A 516 20.72 -1.08 -11.02
N LEU A 517 19.71 -1.22 -11.89
CA LEU A 517 19.16 -0.09 -12.64
C LEU A 517 18.50 0.92 -11.69
N PHE A 518 17.60 0.46 -10.82
CA PHE A 518 16.95 1.34 -9.85
C PHE A 518 17.96 1.92 -8.84
N CYS A 519 18.64 1.05 -8.08
CA CYS A 519 19.51 1.48 -6.99
C CYS A 519 20.74 2.28 -7.46
N GLY A 520 21.23 2.05 -8.68
CA GLY A 520 22.43 2.68 -9.23
C GLY A 520 22.20 3.94 -10.07
N TRP A 521 21.06 4.05 -10.75
CA TRP A 521 20.83 5.11 -11.75
C TRP A 521 19.74 6.12 -11.39
N ILE A 522 18.68 5.72 -10.66
CA ILE A 522 17.50 6.59 -10.48
C ILE A 522 17.01 6.71 -9.04
N CYS A 523 17.47 5.86 -8.12
CA CYS A 523 17.16 6.00 -6.70
C CYS A 523 17.74 7.32 -6.15
N PRO A 524 16.93 8.31 -5.72
CA PRO A 524 17.41 9.63 -5.27
C PRO A 524 18.50 9.57 -4.22
N PHE A 525 18.29 8.81 -3.14
CA PHE A 525 19.30 8.65 -2.08
C PHE A 525 20.58 7.96 -2.58
N GLY A 526 20.42 6.95 -3.44
CA GLY A 526 21.54 6.27 -4.07
C GLY A 526 22.38 7.22 -4.92
N SER A 527 21.74 7.95 -5.82
CA SER A 527 22.34 8.97 -6.68
C SER A 527 23.08 10.02 -5.85
N LEU A 528 22.46 10.52 -4.78
CA LEU A 528 23.06 11.49 -3.86
C LEU A 528 24.34 10.95 -3.20
N SER A 529 24.29 9.73 -2.65
CA SER A 529 25.44 9.12 -1.97
C SER A 529 26.62 8.83 -2.90
N GLU A 530 26.40 8.41 -4.16
CA GLU A 530 27.49 8.24 -5.13
C GLU A 530 28.01 9.57 -5.67
N ALA A 531 27.12 10.56 -5.86
CA ALA A 531 27.51 11.90 -6.26
C ALA A 531 28.44 12.52 -5.20
N LEU A 532 28.10 12.43 -3.91
CA LEU A 532 28.95 12.86 -2.81
C LEU A 532 30.33 12.19 -2.83
N TYR A 533 30.37 10.87 -3.02
CA TYR A 533 31.63 10.12 -3.13
C TYR A 533 32.51 10.62 -4.29
N LYS A 534 31.92 10.92 -5.45
CA LYS A 534 32.65 11.43 -6.63
C LYS A 534 33.07 12.89 -6.48
N VAL A 535 32.22 13.74 -5.90
CA VAL A 535 32.55 15.14 -5.61
C VAL A 535 33.69 15.22 -4.60
N ALA A 536 33.65 14.44 -3.51
CA ALA A 536 34.72 14.33 -2.52
C ALA A 536 36.07 13.98 -3.18
N ARG A 537 36.06 13.09 -4.17
CA ARG A 537 37.26 12.72 -4.93
C ARG A 537 37.84 13.89 -5.73
N VAL A 538 36.99 14.71 -6.35
CA VAL A 538 37.41 15.91 -7.09
C VAL A 538 37.93 16.99 -6.14
N LEU A 539 37.34 17.12 -4.95
CA LEU A 539 37.77 18.04 -3.88
C LEU A 539 39.04 17.59 -3.14
N GLY A 540 39.76 16.58 -3.62
CA GLY A 540 41.04 16.16 -3.05
C GLY A 540 40.97 15.15 -1.90
N LEU A 541 39.78 14.68 -1.50
CA LEU A 541 39.63 13.66 -0.45
C LEU A 541 39.96 12.23 -0.93
N LYS A 542 40.43 12.07 -2.17
CA LYS A 542 40.77 10.77 -2.77
C LYS A 542 41.70 9.92 -1.91
N ARG A 543 42.66 10.55 -1.19
CA ARG A 543 43.62 9.84 -0.32
C ARG A 543 42.98 9.17 0.90
N PHE A 544 41.82 9.65 1.33
CA PHE A 544 41.07 9.11 2.47
C PHE A 544 39.96 8.15 2.04
N GLN A 545 39.73 7.97 0.73
CA GLN A 545 38.74 7.03 0.23
C GLN A 545 39.29 5.61 0.30
N PHE A 546 38.51 4.69 0.87
CA PHE A 546 38.92 3.29 1.03
C PHE A 546 37.78 2.32 0.72
N GLN A 547 38.15 1.08 0.42
CA GLN A 547 37.24 -0.06 0.34
C GLN A 547 37.42 -0.92 1.58
N LEU A 548 36.33 -1.43 2.15
CA LEU A 548 36.42 -2.36 3.27
C LEU A 548 37.07 -3.67 2.82
N PRO A 549 37.92 -4.30 3.64
CA PRO A 549 38.44 -5.63 3.32
C PRO A 549 37.29 -6.60 3.01
N GLN A 550 37.47 -7.45 1.99
CA GLN A 550 36.39 -8.31 1.46
C GLN A 550 35.71 -9.15 2.56
N VAL A 551 36.47 -9.65 3.54
CA VAL A 551 35.95 -10.42 4.69
C VAL A 551 34.92 -9.62 5.51
N TRP A 552 35.19 -8.35 5.76
CA TRP A 552 34.27 -7.47 6.51
C TRP A 552 33.10 -7.04 5.63
N HIS A 553 33.34 -6.76 4.36
CA HIS A 553 32.27 -6.48 3.40
C HIS A 553 31.26 -7.65 3.32
N ASP A 554 31.76 -8.88 3.20
CA ASP A 554 30.93 -10.08 3.10
C ASP A 554 30.11 -10.38 4.35
N ARG A 555 30.57 -9.93 5.53
CA ARG A 555 29.82 -10.03 6.78
C ARG A 555 28.81 -8.90 6.94
N LEU A 556 29.23 -7.65 6.75
CA LEU A 556 28.38 -6.48 6.95
C LEU A 556 27.24 -6.38 5.95
N LYS A 557 27.39 -6.89 4.73
CA LYS A 557 26.30 -6.90 3.74
C LYS A 557 25.09 -7.73 4.18
N TRP A 558 25.25 -8.62 5.16
CA TRP A 558 24.13 -9.37 5.74
C TRP A 558 23.21 -8.53 6.62
N LEU A 559 23.72 -7.44 7.18
CA LEU A 559 22.98 -6.60 8.12
C LEU A 559 21.69 -6.06 7.50
N LYS A 560 21.71 -5.56 6.26
CA LYS A 560 20.49 -5.11 5.56
C LYS A 560 19.44 -6.21 5.39
N TYR A 561 19.84 -7.47 5.23
CA TYR A 561 18.91 -8.58 5.10
C TYR A 561 18.31 -8.93 6.47
N VAL A 562 19.11 -8.89 7.54
CA VAL A 562 18.61 -9.05 8.92
C VAL A 562 17.62 -7.94 9.26
N ILE A 563 17.92 -6.67 8.93
CA ILE A 563 17.00 -5.54 9.13
C ILE A 563 15.71 -5.78 8.34
N PHE A 564 15.80 -6.14 7.05
CA PHE A 564 14.62 -6.40 6.22
C PHE A 564 13.73 -7.52 6.79
N PHE A 565 14.30 -8.69 7.09
CA PHE A 565 13.52 -9.81 7.66
C PHE A 565 13.00 -9.50 9.07
N GLY A 566 13.74 -8.73 9.86
CA GLY A 566 13.28 -8.23 11.17
C GLY A 566 12.07 -7.30 11.03
N LEU A 567 12.11 -6.33 10.11
CA LEU A 567 10.97 -5.45 9.82
C LEU A 567 9.77 -6.24 9.30
N LEU A 568 9.99 -7.20 8.40
CA LEU A 568 8.93 -8.08 7.90
C LEU A 568 8.29 -8.87 9.05
N ALA A 569 9.09 -9.46 9.93
CA ALA A 569 8.60 -10.21 11.08
C ALA A 569 7.79 -9.34 12.04
N VAL A 570 8.32 -8.16 12.42
CA VAL A 570 7.60 -7.21 13.29
C VAL A 570 6.29 -6.75 12.66
N SER A 571 6.26 -6.49 11.34
CA SER A 571 5.05 -6.03 10.64
C SER A 571 3.91 -7.05 10.66
N MET A 572 4.20 -8.34 10.92
CA MET A 572 3.17 -9.37 11.07
C MET A 572 2.52 -9.36 12.45
N PHE A 573 3.16 -8.77 13.46
CA PHE A 573 2.63 -8.64 14.82
C PHE A 573 2.05 -7.25 15.07
N ASP A 574 2.77 -6.20 14.65
CA ASP A 574 2.36 -4.81 14.83
C ASP A 574 2.90 -3.95 13.67
N MET A 575 1.98 -3.46 12.84
CA MET A 575 2.31 -2.58 11.70
C MET A 575 2.89 -1.24 12.19
N THR A 576 2.39 -0.71 13.30
CA THR A 576 2.81 0.59 13.84
C THR A 576 4.25 0.55 14.31
N LEU A 577 4.63 -0.52 15.02
CA LEU A 577 6.01 -0.73 15.44
C LEU A 577 6.94 -0.93 14.24
N ALA A 578 6.50 -1.65 13.22
CA ALA A 578 7.28 -1.85 12.00
C ALA A 578 7.54 -0.54 11.24
N GLU A 579 6.56 0.36 11.18
CA GLU A 579 6.72 1.69 10.58
C GLU A 579 7.71 2.57 11.37
N LYS A 580 7.66 2.52 12.71
CA LYS A 580 8.65 3.21 13.57
C LYS A 580 10.06 2.66 13.34
N LEU A 581 10.23 1.34 13.31
CA LEU A 581 11.54 0.72 13.07
C LEU A 581 12.05 0.93 11.63
N ALA A 582 11.15 1.16 10.67
CA ALA A 582 11.50 1.48 9.28
C ALA A 582 12.20 2.84 9.12
N GLU A 583 12.26 3.68 10.16
CA GLU A 583 13.07 4.91 10.20
C GLU A 583 14.58 4.67 10.08
N VAL A 584 15.03 3.42 10.11
CA VAL A 584 16.37 3.03 9.65
C VAL A 584 16.67 3.53 8.23
N GLU A 585 15.63 3.79 7.42
CA GLU A 585 15.75 4.42 6.11
C GLU A 585 15.90 5.95 6.22
N PRO A 586 17.02 6.52 5.75
CA PRO A 586 17.28 7.97 5.82
C PRO A 586 16.44 8.78 4.81
N PHE A 587 15.64 8.10 3.98
CA PHE A 587 14.86 8.66 2.89
C PHE A 587 13.92 9.76 3.35
N LYS A 588 13.22 9.51 4.46
CA LYS A 588 12.24 10.42 5.02
C LYS A 588 12.89 11.72 5.47
N THR A 589 13.88 11.62 6.33
CA THR A 589 14.64 12.77 6.85
C THR A 589 15.37 13.54 5.74
N THR A 590 15.83 12.86 4.68
CA THR A 590 16.59 13.51 3.60
C THR A 590 15.69 14.29 2.63
N PHE A 591 14.62 13.68 2.12
CA PHE A 591 13.83 14.25 1.00
C PHE A 591 12.43 14.73 1.39
N LEU A 592 11.78 14.10 2.36
CA LEU A 592 10.38 14.41 2.70
C LEU A 592 10.28 15.52 3.76
N VAL A 593 11.08 15.43 4.83
CA VAL A 593 10.99 16.34 6.00
C VAL A 593 12.02 17.46 5.93
N GLY A 594 13.22 17.10 5.47
CA GLY A 594 14.41 17.91 5.64
C GLY A 594 15.13 17.64 6.97
N ILE A 595 16.45 17.77 6.94
CA ILE A 595 17.36 17.47 8.05
C ILE A 595 17.13 18.41 9.25
N THR A 596 16.74 19.66 8.99
CA THR A 596 16.55 20.70 10.03
C THR A 596 15.20 20.65 10.72
N ASN A 597 14.17 20.13 10.05
CA ASN A 597 12.80 20.12 10.56
C ASN A 597 12.49 18.87 11.41
N ARG A 598 13.41 17.88 11.42
CA ARG A 598 13.28 16.63 12.16
C ARG A 598 14.04 16.71 13.48
N ALA A 599 13.66 15.88 14.46
CA ALA A 599 14.39 15.76 15.71
C ALA A 599 15.87 15.43 15.47
N TRP A 600 16.74 16.03 16.29
CA TRP A 600 18.19 16.02 16.10
C TRP A 600 18.83 14.62 15.92
N PRO A 601 18.36 13.52 16.55
CA PRO A 601 19.00 12.20 16.37
C PRO A 601 18.90 11.70 14.93
N TYR A 602 17.77 11.93 14.27
CA TYR A 602 17.56 11.53 12.87
C TYR A 602 18.40 12.38 11.91
N GLY A 603 18.50 13.69 12.17
CA GLY A 603 19.39 14.57 11.42
C GLY A 603 20.84 14.14 11.53
N LEU A 604 21.33 13.86 12.75
CA LEU A 604 22.67 13.36 13.01
C LEU A 604 22.93 12.01 12.31
N PHE A 605 21.96 11.10 12.34
CA PHE A 605 22.05 9.81 11.66
C PHE A 605 22.25 9.97 10.15
N VAL A 606 21.43 10.82 9.49
CA VAL A 606 21.57 11.11 8.06
C VAL A 606 22.90 11.78 7.75
N CYS A 607 23.29 12.81 8.51
CA CYS A 607 24.57 13.49 8.35
C CYS A 607 25.75 12.52 8.49
N THR A 608 25.68 11.57 9.41
CA THR A 608 26.70 10.53 9.59
C THR A 608 26.77 9.61 8.36
N LEU A 609 25.63 9.15 7.84
CA LEU A 609 25.59 8.30 6.63
C LEU A 609 26.09 9.04 5.38
N LEU A 610 25.71 10.30 5.20
CA LEU A 610 26.17 11.13 4.09
C LEU A 610 27.66 11.47 4.24
N GLY A 611 28.13 11.75 5.46
CA GLY A 611 29.55 11.94 5.77
C GLY A 611 30.39 10.70 5.46
N LEU A 612 29.91 9.51 5.88
CA LEU A 612 30.55 8.23 5.51
C LEU A 612 30.55 8.01 3.99
N SER A 613 29.55 8.52 3.26
CA SER A 613 29.48 8.42 1.80
C SER A 613 30.57 9.24 1.08
N LEU A 614 31.25 10.17 1.76
CA LEU A 614 32.41 10.88 1.21
C LEU A 614 33.65 9.96 1.13
N PHE A 615 33.77 9.01 2.05
CA PHE A 615 34.94 8.12 2.19
C PHE A 615 34.71 6.74 1.58
N ILE A 616 33.50 6.19 1.74
CA ILE A 616 33.11 4.87 1.25
C ILE A 616 32.03 5.08 0.19
N GLU A 617 32.13 4.38 -0.95
CA GLU A 617 31.09 4.46 -1.97
C GLU A 617 29.79 3.82 -1.46
N ARG A 618 28.70 4.60 -1.31
CA ARG A 618 27.34 4.14 -0.96
C ARG A 618 27.26 3.18 0.25
N PRO A 619 27.70 3.58 1.46
CA PRO A 619 27.73 2.73 2.65
C PRO A 619 26.33 2.24 3.06
N PHE A 620 25.34 3.13 3.06
CA PHE A 620 23.95 2.77 3.41
C PHE A 620 23.37 1.72 2.47
N CYS A 621 23.49 1.90 1.15
CA CYS A 621 22.97 0.97 0.15
C CYS A 621 23.63 -0.42 0.22
N LYS A 622 24.88 -0.51 0.69
CA LYS A 622 25.60 -1.78 0.84
C LYS A 622 25.22 -2.54 2.11
N TYR A 623 25.05 -1.83 3.22
CA TYR A 623 25.03 -2.46 4.55
C TYR A 623 23.74 -2.31 5.34
N LEU A 624 22.95 -1.25 5.13
CA LEU A 624 21.80 -0.93 5.99
C LEU A 624 20.45 -0.93 5.26
N CYS A 625 20.43 -0.65 3.95
CA CYS A 625 19.20 -0.40 3.19
C CYS A 625 18.28 -1.64 3.09
N PRO A 626 17.14 -1.68 3.82
CA PRO A 626 16.24 -2.83 3.80
C PRO A 626 15.46 -2.92 2.48
N LEU A 627 15.08 -1.78 1.87
CA LEU A 627 14.56 -1.76 0.50
C LEU A 627 15.56 -2.37 -0.50
N GLY A 628 16.86 -2.09 -0.34
CA GLY A 628 17.90 -2.68 -1.18
C GLY A 628 17.99 -4.20 -1.03
N ALA A 629 17.73 -4.72 0.18
CA ALA A 629 17.69 -6.14 0.47
C ALA A 629 16.43 -6.80 -0.12
N SER A 630 15.26 -6.16 0.00
CA SER A 630 14.01 -6.68 -0.58
C SER A 630 14.09 -6.80 -2.10
N LEU A 631 14.68 -5.81 -2.79
CA LEU A 631 14.89 -5.83 -4.24
C LEU A 631 16.02 -6.78 -4.68
N ALA A 632 16.93 -7.15 -3.78
CA ALA A 632 18.03 -8.07 -4.09
C ALA A 632 17.54 -9.52 -4.26
N ILE A 633 16.50 -9.92 -3.54
CA ILE A 633 15.88 -11.26 -3.62
C ILE A 633 15.39 -11.59 -5.04
N PRO A 634 14.46 -10.82 -5.65
CA PRO A 634 13.98 -11.07 -7.01
C PRO A 634 15.03 -10.83 -8.09
N SER A 635 16.11 -10.08 -7.80
CA SER A 635 17.23 -9.90 -8.74
C SER A 635 17.94 -11.22 -9.12
N THR A 636 17.73 -12.28 -8.32
CA THR A 636 18.18 -13.65 -8.65
C THR A 636 17.58 -14.15 -9.97
N PHE A 637 16.36 -13.73 -10.30
CA PHE A 637 15.61 -14.15 -11.49
C PHE A 637 15.77 -13.20 -12.69
N ARG A 638 16.74 -12.29 -12.66
CA ARG A 638 16.99 -11.35 -13.76
C ARG A 638 17.17 -12.09 -15.10
N TRP A 639 16.69 -11.49 -16.19
CA TRP A 639 16.89 -12.04 -17.53
C TRP A 639 18.24 -11.66 -18.14
N PHE A 640 18.71 -10.44 -17.92
CA PHE A 640 19.91 -9.90 -18.56
C PHE A 640 20.98 -9.47 -17.54
N GLY A 641 22.00 -10.32 -17.35
CA GLY A 641 23.18 -10.04 -16.52
C GLY A 641 24.26 -9.17 -17.22
N LEU A 642 25.31 -8.83 -16.47
CA LEU A 642 26.51 -8.16 -17.02
C LEU A 642 27.48 -9.18 -17.65
N LYS A 643 28.19 -8.79 -18.70
CA LYS A 643 29.09 -9.69 -19.45
C LYS A 643 30.47 -9.83 -18.77
N ARG A 644 31.02 -11.05 -18.82
CA ARG A 644 32.38 -11.39 -18.34
C ARG A 644 33.12 -12.26 -19.36
N LYS A 645 34.46 -12.25 -19.28
CA LYS A 645 35.35 -13.11 -20.09
C LYS A 645 35.82 -14.29 -19.26
N GLN A 646 36.30 -15.37 -19.87
CA GLN A 646 36.83 -16.49 -19.10
C GLN A 646 38.06 -16.07 -18.28
N ASP A 647 38.96 -15.26 -18.85
CA ASP A 647 40.17 -14.72 -18.17
C ASP A 647 39.89 -13.85 -16.95
N CYS A 648 38.64 -13.50 -16.71
CA CYS A 648 38.27 -12.70 -15.55
C CYS A 648 38.49 -13.43 -14.22
N ASN A 649 38.54 -14.77 -14.23
CA ASN A 649 38.82 -15.57 -13.05
C ASN A 649 40.28 -15.46 -12.57
N SER A 650 41.21 -15.11 -13.46
CA SER A 650 42.64 -14.99 -13.19
C SER A 650 43.12 -13.53 -13.09
N CYS A 651 42.57 -12.64 -13.92
CA CYS A 651 43.02 -11.25 -14.07
C CYS A 651 42.67 -10.33 -12.88
N LYS A 652 41.48 -10.50 -12.27
CA LYS A 652 40.97 -9.73 -11.10
C LYS A 652 40.93 -8.20 -11.21
N ALA A 653 41.35 -7.57 -12.32
CA ALA A 653 41.38 -6.11 -12.47
C ALA A 653 40.02 -5.42 -12.24
N CYS A 654 38.92 -6.03 -12.71
CA CYS A 654 37.58 -5.50 -12.46
C CYS A 654 37.16 -5.58 -10.99
N ALA A 655 37.66 -6.58 -10.24
CA ALA A 655 37.29 -6.75 -8.83
C ALA A 655 37.89 -5.63 -7.98
N VAL A 656 39.15 -5.26 -8.22
CA VAL A 656 39.83 -4.13 -7.56
C VAL A 656 39.10 -2.81 -7.82
N GLY A 657 38.61 -2.60 -9.04
CA GLY A 657 37.86 -1.39 -9.42
C GLY A 657 36.38 -1.40 -9.00
N CYS A 658 35.87 -2.45 -8.36
CA CYS A 658 34.44 -2.57 -8.06
C CYS A 658 34.08 -1.85 -6.76
N GLY A 659 33.54 -0.64 -6.84
CA GLY A 659 33.09 0.13 -5.67
C GLY A 659 31.98 -0.50 -4.84
N ALA A 660 31.12 -1.30 -5.50
CA ALA A 660 30.10 -2.11 -4.84
C ALA A 660 30.67 -3.38 -4.18
N GLN A 661 31.90 -3.78 -4.52
CA GLN A 661 32.56 -5.02 -4.08
C GLN A 661 31.76 -6.31 -4.37
N ALA A 662 30.96 -6.26 -5.44
CA ALA A 662 30.09 -7.35 -5.88
C ALA A 662 30.83 -8.43 -6.70
N ILE A 663 32.12 -8.25 -6.99
CA ILE A 663 32.93 -9.23 -7.71
C ILE A 663 33.77 -10.01 -6.71
N ASP A 664 33.61 -11.33 -6.70
CA ASP A 664 34.31 -12.19 -5.76
C ASP A 664 35.78 -12.46 -6.16
N ALA A 665 36.50 -13.20 -5.31
CA ALA A 665 37.89 -13.56 -5.54
C ALA A 665 38.11 -14.47 -6.78
N THR A 666 37.05 -15.12 -7.27
CA THR A 666 37.03 -15.96 -8.48
C THR A 666 36.59 -15.19 -9.73
N GLY A 667 36.32 -13.89 -9.60
CA GLY A 667 35.95 -13.03 -10.72
C GLY A 667 34.47 -13.09 -11.13
N ARG A 668 33.61 -13.78 -10.35
CA ARG A 668 32.16 -13.86 -10.56
C ARG A 668 31.45 -12.64 -9.99
N ILE A 669 30.31 -12.27 -10.59
CA ILE A 669 29.49 -11.15 -10.14
C ILE A 669 28.33 -11.67 -9.29
N ASP A 670 28.24 -11.25 -8.03
CA ASP A 670 26.99 -11.36 -7.26
C ASP A 670 26.03 -10.25 -7.71
N HIS A 671 25.02 -10.63 -8.49
CA HIS A 671 24.06 -9.70 -9.06
C HIS A 671 23.08 -9.14 -8.01
N ARG A 672 22.97 -9.77 -6.85
CA ARG A 672 22.19 -9.27 -5.71
C ARG A 672 22.91 -8.11 -5.04
N GLU A 673 24.22 -8.00 -5.20
CA GLU A 673 25.05 -6.93 -4.64
C GLU A 673 25.44 -5.86 -5.66
N CYS A 674 25.43 -6.19 -6.95
CA CYS A 674 25.81 -5.28 -8.02
C CYS A 674 24.85 -4.08 -8.17
N LEU A 675 25.42 -2.87 -8.25
CA LEU A 675 24.69 -1.61 -8.45
C LEU A 675 24.80 -1.06 -9.88
N HIS A 676 25.21 -1.90 -10.85
CA HIS A 676 25.33 -1.56 -12.28
C HIS A 676 26.01 -0.23 -12.58
N CYS A 677 27.18 0.02 -11.98
CA CYS A 677 28.02 1.18 -12.33
C CYS A 677 28.60 1.09 -13.74
N LEU A 678 28.58 -0.09 -14.37
CA LEU A 678 29.09 -0.42 -15.70
C LEU A 678 30.60 -0.29 -15.90
N ASP A 679 31.38 0.03 -14.87
CA ASP A 679 32.83 0.16 -14.98
C ASP A 679 33.53 -1.11 -15.46
N CYS A 680 33.06 -2.28 -15.04
CA CYS A 680 33.59 -3.56 -15.51
C CYS A 680 33.23 -3.83 -16.98
N MET A 681 32.11 -3.31 -17.48
CA MET A 681 31.70 -3.41 -18.88
C MET A 681 32.49 -2.45 -19.77
N VAL A 682 32.84 -1.25 -19.28
CA VAL A 682 33.76 -0.34 -19.98
C VAL A 682 35.14 -1.00 -20.12
N LEU A 683 35.67 -1.58 -19.03
CA LEU A 683 36.94 -2.28 -19.09
C LEU A 683 36.88 -3.55 -19.95
N TYR A 684 35.70 -4.17 -20.08
CA TYR A 684 35.53 -5.41 -20.84
C TYR A 684 35.88 -5.25 -22.32
N THR A 685 35.64 -4.09 -22.95
CA THR A 685 35.99 -3.85 -24.36
C THR A 685 37.22 -2.98 -24.57
N ASP A 686 37.93 -2.62 -23.50
CA ASP A 686 39.09 -1.73 -23.59
C ASP A 686 40.37 -2.48 -23.97
N VAL A 687 40.88 -2.22 -25.17
CA VAL A 687 42.10 -2.84 -25.72
C VAL A 687 43.38 -2.47 -24.95
N LYS A 688 43.39 -1.36 -24.20
CA LYS A 688 44.53 -0.92 -23.40
C LYS A 688 44.33 -1.22 -21.91
N GLY A 689 43.11 -1.05 -21.42
CA GLY A 689 42.79 -1.21 -20.00
C GLY A 689 42.58 -2.67 -19.56
N CYS A 690 42.05 -3.54 -20.43
CA CYS A 690 41.80 -4.94 -20.09
C CYS A 690 43.08 -5.77 -20.22
N PRO A 691 43.64 -6.37 -19.15
CA PRO A 691 44.92 -7.07 -19.25
C PRO A 691 44.96 -8.21 -20.29
N PRO A 692 43.93 -9.04 -20.48
CA PRO A 692 43.89 -10.04 -21.56
C PRO A 692 43.96 -9.42 -22.96
N LEU A 693 43.18 -8.37 -23.23
CA LEU A 693 43.18 -7.69 -24.53
C LEU A 693 44.47 -6.90 -24.76
N ALA A 694 45.01 -6.28 -23.72
CA ALA A 694 46.27 -5.55 -23.79
C ALA A 694 47.45 -6.48 -24.09
N LYS A 695 47.44 -7.70 -23.52
CA LYS A 695 48.43 -8.74 -23.82
C LYS A 695 48.31 -9.24 -25.27
N GLU A 696 47.10 -9.57 -25.71
CA GLU A 696 46.83 -10.02 -27.07
C GLU A 696 47.21 -8.96 -28.12
N ARG A 697 46.83 -7.70 -27.88
CA ARG A 697 47.19 -6.57 -28.74
C ARG A 697 48.70 -6.39 -28.84
N LYS A 698 49.42 -6.38 -27.71
CA LYS A 698 50.89 -6.26 -27.71
C LYS A 698 51.56 -7.41 -28.46
N ARG A 699 51.01 -8.63 -28.38
CA ARG A 699 51.49 -9.79 -29.15
C ARG A 699 51.31 -9.54 -30.65
N ARG A 700 50.11 -9.17 -31.08
CA ARG A 700 49.80 -8.89 -32.50
C ARG A 700 50.62 -7.72 -33.05
N GLU A 701 50.75 -6.63 -32.29
CA GLU A 701 51.60 -5.48 -32.66
C GLU A 701 53.07 -5.91 -32.84
N LYS A 702 53.60 -6.78 -31.96
CA LYS A 702 54.96 -7.32 -32.07
C LYS A 702 55.13 -8.26 -33.28
N GLU A 703 54.10 -9.05 -33.59
CA GLU A 703 54.09 -10.03 -34.68
C GLU A 703 53.66 -9.42 -36.04
N GLY A 704 53.37 -8.12 -36.10
CA GLY A 704 52.89 -7.45 -37.32
C GLY A 704 51.49 -7.89 -37.78
N LEU A 705 50.69 -8.49 -36.90
CA LEU A 705 49.36 -9.02 -37.20
C LEU A 705 48.27 -7.93 -37.12
N PRO A 706 47.23 -7.98 -37.96
CA PRO A 706 46.14 -7.01 -37.92
C PRO A 706 45.30 -7.09 -36.63
N LEU A 707 44.93 -5.91 -36.12
CA LEU A 707 43.98 -5.78 -35.01
C LEU A 707 42.55 -5.86 -35.53
N THR A 708 41.90 -7.00 -35.28
CA THR A 708 40.50 -7.22 -35.65
C THR A 708 39.54 -6.52 -34.66
N PRO A 709 38.25 -6.36 -35.00
CA PRO A 709 37.26 -5.86 -34.04
C PRO A 709 37.03 -6.83 -32.87
N ILE A 710 36.53 -6.31 -31.75
CA ILE A 710 36.14 -7.12 -30.58
C ILE A 710 34.75 -7.74 -30.78
N GLY A 711 34.69 -9.07 -30.73
CA GLY A 711 33.47 -9.85 -30.89
C GLY A 711 32.47 -9.76 -29.73
N LYS A 712 31.36 -10.50 -29.82
CA LYS A 712 30.33 -10.57 -28.75
C LYS A 712 30.82 -11.27 -27.48
N ASN A 713 31.78 -12.19 -27.62
CA ASN A 713 32.50 -12.88 -26.54
C ASN A 713 33.52 -11.97 -25.83
N GLY A 714 33.76 -10.77 -26.36
CA GLY A 714 34.68 -9.77 -25.83
C GLY A 714 36.14 -10.01 -26.19
N TYR A 715 36.47 -11.03 -26.97
CA TYR A 715 37.82 -11.25 -27.46
C TYR A 715 37.98 -10.61 -28.84
N PHE A 716 39.22 -10.44 -29.29
CA PHE A 716 39.47 -10.06 -30.68
C PHE A 716 38.96 -11.18 -31.59
N ILE A 717 38.31 -10.83 -32.70
CA ILE A 717 37.90 -11.84 -33.69
C ILE A 717 39.19 -12.53 -34.20
N PRO A 718 39.28 -13.88 -34.23
CA PRO A 718 40.43 -14.58 -34.77
C PRO A 718 40.73 -14.11 -36.21
N ILE A 719 42.01 -13.95 -36.55
CA ILE A 719 42.44 -13.51 -37.90
C ILE A 719 42.23 -14.65 -38.89
N VAL A 720 42.53 -15.88 -38.46
CA VAL A 720 42.26 -17.11 -39.19
C VAL A 720 40.84 -17.57 -38.84
N PRO A 721 39.93 -17.72 -39.81
CA PRO A 721 38.54 -18.13 -39.56
C PRO A 721 38.40 -19.48 -38.85
N GLU A 722 39.36 -20.38 -39.06
CA GLU A 722 39.41 -21.72 -38.45
C GLU A 722 39.87 -21.69 -36.97
N ALA A 723 40.58 -20.64 -36.55
CA ALA A 723 41.09 -20.54 -35.19
C ALA A 723 39.97 -20.26 -34.20
N LYS A 724 39.96 -21.01 -33.09
CA LYS A 724 38.93 -20.88 -32.06
C LYS A 724 39.25 -19.71 -31.13
N TRP A 725 38.26 -18.88 -30.79
CA TRP A 725 38.47 -17.77 -29.84
C TRP A 725 38.97 -18.25 -28.47
N GLN A 726 38.72 -19.52 -28.12
CA GLN A 726 39.21 -20.17 -26.91
C GLN A 726 40.74 -20.19 -26.81
N GLU A 727 41.46 -20.18 -27.93
CA GLU A 727 42.93 -20.13 -27.97
C GLU A 727 43.48 -18.79 -27.43
N GLN A 728 42.64 -17.75 -27.38
CA GLN A 728 43.00 -16.45 -26.78
C GLN A 728 42.83 -16.41 -25.26
N ILE A 729 42.25 -17.46 -24.66
CA ILE A 729 42.10 -17.58 -23.21
C ILE A 729 43.44 -18.00 -22.61
N SER A 730 43.83 -17.38 -21.49
CA SER A 730 45.02 -17.80 -20.76
C SER A 730 44.88 -19.23 -20.21
N ALA A 731 45.95 -20.02 -20.28
CA ALA A 731 45.96 -21.40 -19.76
C ALA A 731 45.46 -21.47 -18.30
N LYS A 732 45.88 -20.51 -17.46
CA LYS A 732 45.43 -20.39 -16.06
C LYS A 732 43.92 -20.17 -15.91
N ALA A 733 43.26 -19.57 -16.90
CA ALA A 733 41.83 -19.28 -16.86
C ALA A 733 40.95 -20.36 -17.47
N LEU A 734 41.52 -21.21 -18.34
CA LEU A 734 40.78 -22.24 -19.08
C LEU A 734 40.12 -23.24 -18.12
N ASP A 735 40.91 -23.76 -17.16
CA ASP A 735 40.46 -24.75 -16.16
C ASP A 735 39.85 -24.11 -14.91
N GLY A 736 39.80 -22.78 -14.87
CA GLY A 736 39.25 -22.02 -13.76
C GLY A 736 37.71 -21.95 -13.76
N PRO A 737 37.11 -21.49 -12.64
CA PRO A 737 35.66 -21.30 -12.57
C PRO A 737 35.19 -20.32 -13.65
N ASP A 738 34.06 -20.63 -14.31
CA ASP A 738 33.46 -19.72 -15.30
C ASP A 738 32.93 -18.47 -14.58
N PRO A 739 33.46 -17.27 -14.86
CA PRO A 739 33.03 -16.01 -14.25
C PRO A 739 31.79 -15.40 -14.93
N ARG A 740 31.27 -16.00 -16.00
CA ARG A 740 30.06 -15.56 -16.72
C ARG A 740 28.78 -15.94 -15.97
N MET A 741 28.86 -16.95 -15.11
CA MET A 741 27.77 -17.37 -14.23
C MET A 741 28.06 -16.99 -12.78
N PRO A 742 27.03 -16.66 -11.98
CA PRO A 742 27.20 -16.36 -10.55
C PRO A 742 27.75 -17.54 -9.74
N THR A 743 27.45 -18.76 -10.18
CA THR A 743 27.88 -20.03 -9.58
C THR A 743 28.16 -21.05 -10.69
N ASN A 744 28.65 -22.25 -10.34
CA ASN A 744 28.93 -23.29 -11.35
C ASN A 744 27.65 -23.67 -12.11
N ALA A 745 27.75 -23.94 -13.41
CA ALA A 745 26.65 -24.52 -14.17
C ALA A 745 26.28 -25.88 -13.58
N GLU A 746 24.98 -26.17 -13.61
CA GLU A 746 24.42 -27.45 -13.23
C GLU A 746 23.64 -28.02 -14.42
N HIS A 747 23.69 -29.34 -14.60
CA HIS A 747 22.92 -30.01 -15.65
C HIS A 747 21.74 -30.76 -15.05
N VAL A 748 20.53 -30.44 -15.51
CA VAL A 748 19.29 -31.13 -15.10
C VAL A 748 18.89 -32.09 -16.21
N SER A 749 19.25 -33.37 -16.06
CA SER A 749 19.06 -34.41 -17.07
C SER A 749 17.60 -34.56 -17.54
N ALA A 750 16.65 -34.53 -16.61
CA ALA A 750 15.22 -34.74 -16.89
C ALA A 750 14.57 -33.68 -17.80
N LEU A 751 15.14 -32.47 -17.89
CA LEU A 751 14.57 -31.35 -18.65
C LEU A 751 15.22 -31.16 -20.02
N ASN A 752 16.49 -31.53 -20.16
CA ASN A 752 17.25 -31.34 -21.41
C ASN A 752 16.77 -32.26 -22.55
N GLU A 753 16.10 -33.36 -22.24
CA GLU A 753 15.62 -34.35 -23.23
C GLU A 753 14.16 -34.11 -23.68
N THR A 754 13.50 -33.07 -23.15
CA THR A 754 12.07 -32.82 -23.41
C THR A 754 11.85 -31.56 -24.24
N THR A 755 10.91 -31.60 -25.19
CA THR A 755 10.53 -30.46 -26.04
C THR A 755 9.01 -30.24 -26.01
N GLY A 756 8.57 -29.04 -26.42
CA GLY A 756 7.16 -28.68 -26.51
C GLY A 756 6.42 -28.65 -25.16
N ILE A 757 5.15 -29.08 -25.15
CA ILE A 757 4.29 -29.06 -23.95
C ILE A 757 4.87 -29.93 -22.82
N ARG A 758 5.51 -31.06 -23.18
CA ARG A 758 6.15 -31.95 -22.21
C ARG A 758 7.25 -31.26 -21.43
N HIS A 759 8.00 -30.36 -22.07
CA HIS A 759 9.01 -29.53 -21.39
C HIS A 759 8.37 -28.62 -20.34
N VAL A 760 7.28 -27.92 -20.71
CA VAL A 760 6.56 -27.02 -19.81
C VAL A 760 5.98 -27.78 -18.60
N VAL A 761 5.36 -28.95 -18.83
CA VAL A 761 4.81 -29.77 -17.74
C VAL A 761 5.92 -30.26 -16.82
N MET A 762 7.02 -30.80 -17.37
CA MET A 762 8.16 -31.24 -16.57
C MET A 762 8.78 -30.10 -15.79
N GLU A 763 8.85 -28.91 -16.37
CA GLU A 763 9.35 -27.72 -15.69
C GLU A 763 8.44 -27.30 -14.53
N VAL A 764 7.12 -27.25 -14.75
CA VAL A 764 6.15 -26.96 -13.69
C VAL A 764 6.27 -27.98 -12.55
N LEU A 765 6.35 -29.27 -12.87
CA LEU A 765 6.53 -30.34 -11.89
C LEU A 765 7.85 -30.17 -11.10
N GLU A 766 8.91 -29.77 -11.78
CA GLU A 766 10.22 -29.51 -11.16
C GLU A 766 10.17 -28.33 -10.17
N HIS A 767 9.43 -27.29 -10.52
CA HIS A 767 9.25 -26.12 -9.66
C HIS A 767 8.31 -26.39 -8.47
N ILE A 768 7.30 -27.24 -8.65
CA ILE A 768 6.34 -27.57 -7.58
C ILE A 768 6.91 -28.61 -6.62
N ASN A 769 7.55 -29.67 -7.13
CA ASN A 769 7.99 -30.82 -6.34
C ASN A 769 9.35 -30.55 -5.64
N PRO A 770 9.39 -30.46 -4.30
CA PRO A 770 10.65 -30.26 -3.57
C PRO A 770 11.47 -31.54 -3.41
N TRP A 771 10.89 -32.73 -3.60
CA TRP A 771 11.57 -34.00 -3.40
C TRP A 771 12.38 -34.44 -4.63
N SER A 772 13.49 -35.12 -4.37
CA SER A 772 14.29 -35.82 -5.39
C SER A 772 14.81 -37.16 -4.84
N ALA A 773 15.09 -38.11 -5.73
CA ALA A 773 15.64 -39.42 -5.34
C ALA A 773 16.97 -39.28 -4.56
N THR A 774 17.81 -38.33 -4.96
CA THR A 774 19.08 -38.00 -4.28
C THR A 774 18.86 -37.39 -2.89
N GLY A 775 17.85 -36.53 -2.74
CA GLY A 775 17.45 -35.96 -1.45
C GLY A 775 16.93 -37.02 -0.49
N TRP A 776 16.08 -37.92 -0.98
CA TRP A 776 15.62 -39.09 -0.23
C TRP A 776 16.77 -40.00 0.20
N ALA A 777 17.75 -40.24 -0.66
CA ALA A 777 18.91 -41.07 -0.32
C ALA A 777 19.81 -40.45 0.76
N ARG A 778 20.05 -39.13 0.71
CA ARG A 778 20.93 -38.44 1.69
C ARG A 778 20.25 -38.12 3.02
N HIS A 779 18.96 -37.75 3.00
CA HIS A 779 18.25 -37.25 4.18
C HIS A 779 16.82 -37.82 4.24
N ARG A 780 16.71 -39.15 4.46
CA ARG A 780 15.41 -39.84 4.62
C ARG A 780 14.54 -39.22 5.71
N LEU A 781 15.12 -38.93 6.88
CA LEU A 781 14.37 -38.41 8.02
C LEU A 781 13.75 -37.03 7.74
N LEU A 782 14.50 -36.11 7.12
CA LEU A 782 13.97 -34.80 6.71
C LEU A 782 12.83 -34.96 5.68
N SER A 783 13.01 -35.86 4.72
CA SER A 783 12.00 -36.12 3.68
C SER A 783 10.72 -36.72 4.25
N MET A 784 10.84 -37.65 5.21
CA MET A 784 9.72 -38.27 5.91
C MET A 784 8.97 -37.28 6.79
N LEU A 785 9.67 -36.42 7.54
CA LEU A 785 9.06 -35.39 8.39
C LEU A 785 8.40 -34.26 7.59
N ALA A 786 8.84 -34.01 6.37
CA ALA A 786 8.24 -32.98 5.53
C ALA A 786 6.85 -33.36 4.98
N VAL A 787 6.57 -34.65 4.77
CA VAL A 787 5.25 -35.13 4.28
C VAL A 787 4.10 -34.72 5.21
N PRO A 788 4.13 -35.01 6.52
CA PRO A 788 3.04 -34.59 7.42
C PRO A 788 2.94 -33.07 7.54
N CYS A 789 4.05 -32.33 7.43
CA CYS A 789 4.01 -30.85 7.38
C CYS A 789 3.28 -30.34 6.13
N LEU A 790 3.50 -30.94 4.95
CA LEU A 790 2.74 -30.58 3.74
C LEU A 790 1.25 -30.86 3.93
N ILE A 791 0.91 -32.03 4.47
CA ILE A 791 -0.49 -32.40 4.76
C ILE A 791 -1.13 -31.40 5.71
N ALA A 792 -0.44 -31.01 6.79
CA ALA A 792 -0.93 -30.02 7.75
C ALA A 792 -1.17 -28.65 7.10
N VAL A 793 -0.30 -28.22 6.18
CA VAL A 793 -0.44 -26.95 5.45
C VAL A 793 -1.60 -27.00 4.46
N MET A 794 -1.77 -28.11 3.74
CA MET A 794 -2.94 -28.32 2.87
C MET A 794 -4.24 -28.31 3.69
N ALA A 795 -4.26 -29.00 4.84
CA ALA A 795 -5.39 -28.97 5.75
C ALA A 795 -5.67 -27.54 6.28
N ALA A 796 -4.63 -26.77 6.61
CA ALA A 796 -4.80 -25.38 7.04
C ALA A 796 -5.43 -24.52 5.93
N TRP A 797 -5.04 -24.67 4.66
CA TRP A 797 -5.70 -23.97 3.55
C TRP A 797 -7.18 -24.36 3.40
N VAL A 798 -7.52 -25.64 3.59
CA VAL A 798 -8.92 -26.10 3.58
C VAL A 798 -9.70 -25.52 4.76
N LEU A 799 -9.14 -25.54 5.97
CA LEU A 799 -9.76 -24.96 7.16
C LEU A 799 -9.94 -23.45 7.02
N LEU A 800 -9.01 -22.75 6.36
CA LEU A 800 -9.15 -21.33 6.03
C LEU A 800 -10.30 -21.10 5.05
N ALA A 801 -10.43 -21.95 4.02
CA ALA A 801 -11.53 -21.87 3.05
C ALA A 801 -12.90 -22.02 3.75
N ILE A 802 -12.97 -22.93 4.73
CA ILE A 802 -14.18 -23.16 5.55
C ILE A 802 -14.33 -22.09 6.65
N GLY A 803 -13.31 -21.27 6.90
CA GLY A 803 -13.31 -20.17 7.89
C GLY A 803 -13.08 -20.60 9.33
N GLN A 804 -12.55 -21.81 9.57
CA GLN A 804 -12.27 -22.32 10.92
C GLN A 804 -10.97 -21.81 11.52
N ILE A 805 -10.05 -21.28 10.70
CA ILE A 805 -8.79 -20.71 11.18
C ILE A 805 -8.59 -19.30 10.62
N SER A 806 -7.81 -18.48 11.34
CA SER A 806 -7.48 -17.12 10.90
C SER A 806 -6.39 -17.13 9.83
N THR A 807 -6.32 -16.04 9.06
CA THR A 807 -5.26 -15.81 8.07
C THR A 807 -3.86 -15.86 8.68
N THR A 808 -3.70 -15.49 9.95
CA THR A 808 -2.42 -15.54 10.66
C THR A 808 -1.91 -16.97 10.81
N VAL A 809 -2.79 -17.94 11.10
CA VAL A 809 -2.41 -19.35 11.25
C VAL A 809 -1.90 -19.91 9.92
N ILE A 810 -2.55 -19.58 8.81
CA ILE A 810 -2.08 -20.04 7.49
C ILE A 810 -0.73 -19.41 7.13
N ILE A 811 -0.50 -18.13 7.46
CA ILE A 811 0.79 -17.46 7.20
C ILE A 811 1.91 -18.18 7.94
N VAL A 812 1.72 -18.50 9.23
CA VAL A 812 2.71 -19.23 10.02
C VAL A 812 2.97 -20.62 9.46
N ALA A 813 1.90 -21.38 9.15
CA ALA A 813 2.04 -22.71 8.55
C ALA A 813 2.77 -22.65 7.20
N TRP A 814 2.45 -21.66 6.36
CA TRP A 814 3.06 -21.45 5.05
C TRP A 814 4.54 -21.03 5.15
N PHE A 815 4.88 -20.23 6.15
CA PHE A 815 6.26 -19.86 6.45
C PHE A 815 7.07 -21.08 6.90
N VAL A 816 6.54 -21.88 7.83
CA VAL A 816 7.18 -23.12 8.28
C VAL A 816 7.40 -24.08 7.10
N TRP A 817 6.39 -24.25 6.24
CA TRP A 817 6.53 -25.03 5.02
C TRP A 817 7.66 -24.51 4.12
N SER A 818 7.74 -23.20 3.92
CA SER A 818 8.77 -22.58 3.10
C SER A 818 10.18 -22.85 3.66
N VAL A 819 10.36 -22.83 4.98
CA VAL A 819 11.64 -23.18 5.62
C VAL A 819 11.99 -24.65 5.37
N ILE A 820 11.03 -25.57 5.55
CA ILE A 820 11.23 -27.01 5.30
C ILE A 820 11.57 -27.25 3.83
N GLU A 821 10.88 -26.59 2.91
CA GLU A 821 11.12 -26.72 1.49
C GLU A 821 12.52 -26.27 1.08
N VAL A 822 13.03 -25.17 1.66
CA VAL A 822 14.42 -24.73 1.47
C VAL A 822 15.39 -25.83 1.89
N LEU A 823 15.17 -26.48 3.04
CA LEU A 823 16.03 -27.56 3.52
C LEU A 823 15.98 -28.79 2.58
N LEU A 824 14.80 -29.19 2.12
CA LEU A 824 14.63 -30.28 1.16
C LEU A 824 15.37 -30.01 -0.16
N ARG A 825 15.18 -28.82 -0.72
CA ARG A 825 15.84 -28.43 -1.98
C ARG A 825 17.34 -28.29 -1.81
N LEU A 826 17.84 -27.79 -0.68
CA LEU A 826 19.29 -27.77 -0.41
C LEU A 826 19.88 -29.19 -0.32
N ALA A 827 19.12 -30.15 0.19
CA ALA A 827 19.54 -31.55 0.31
C ALA A 827 19.56 -32.31 -1.03
N GLY A 828 18.57 -32.07 -1.90
CA GLY A 828 18.33 -32.91 -3.09
C GLY A 828 18.26 -32.20 -4.45
N ARG A 829 17.96 -30.89 -4.49
CA ARG A 829 17.73 -30.10 -5.71
C ARG A 829 18.39 -28.72 -5.62
N ARG A 830 19.71 -28.72 -5.44
CA ARG A 830 20.48 -27.50 -5.15
C ARG A 830 20.86 -26.70 -6.39
N TYR A 831 19.88 -26.33 -7.20
CA TYR A 831 20.07 -25.52 -8.41
C TYR A 831 18.92 -24.53 -8.61
N VAL A 832 19.21 -23.45 -9.33
CA VAL A 832 18.25 -22.43 -9.75
C VAL A 832 18.50 -22.05 -11.22
N LYS A 833 17.47 -21.57 -11.91
CA LYS A 833 17.63 -21.02 -13.26
C LYS A 833 18.38 -19.69 -13.23
N ASP A 834 19.18 -19.44 -14.27
CA ASP A 834 19.87 -18.16 -14.49
C ASP A 834 19.55 -17.58 -15.86
N GLY A 835 19.13 -16.32 -15.90
CA GLY A 835 18.75 -15.62 -17.12
C GLY A 835 17.26 -15.75 -17.42
N ALA A 836 16.91 -15.62 -18.70
CA ALA A 836 15.52 -15.71 -19.14
C ALA A 836 14.90 -17.08 -18.79
N TRP A 837 13.70 -17.07 -18.23
CA TRP A 837 13.09 -18.26 -17.64
C TRP A 837 12.84 -19.40 -18.65
N TRP A 838 12.60 -19.05 -19.92
CA TRP A 838 12.42 -20.02 -21.02
C TRP A 838 13.72 -20.68 -21.52
N LEU A 839 14.88 -20.34 -20.94
CA LEU A 839 16.15 -20.99 -21.28
C LEU A 839 16.49 -22.10 -20.26
N SER A 840 17.03 -23.21 -20.74
CA SER A 840 17.48 -24.35 -19.91
C SER A 840 18.86 -24.11 -19.26
N ARG A 841 19.07 -22.95 -18.63
CA ARG A 841 20.33 -22.60 -17.97
C ARG A 841 20.18 -22.72 -16.46
N TYR A 842 20.78 -23.75 -15.88
CA TYR A 842 20.79 -23.99 -14.45
C TYR A 842 22.17 -23.75 -13.86
N ARG A 843 22.18 -23.25 -12.64
CA ARG A 843 23.39 -23.03 -11.85
C ARG A 843 23.20 -23.54 -10.43
N TYR A 844 24.30 -23.91 -9.79
CA TYR A 844 24.32 -24.33 -8.41
C TYR A 844 23.77 -23.23 -7.48
N ALA A 845 22.85 -23.57 -6.58
CA ALA A 845 22.20 -22.60 -5.70
C ALA A 845 22.94 -22.47 -4.36
N ASN A 846 23.31 -21.24 -3.97
CA ASN A 846 23.70 -20.96 -2.58
C ASN A 846 22.44 -20.84 -1.68
N LEU A 847 22.64 -20.73 -0.37
CA LEU A 847 21.53 -20.63 0.61
C LEU A 847 20.56 -19.47 0.26
N MET A 848 21.09 -18.31 -0.11
CA MET A 848 20.29 -17.14 -0.46
C MET A 848 19.57 -17.31 -1.79
N ASP A 849 20.17 -17.96 -2.78
CA ASP A 849 19.48 -18.31 -4.03
C ASP A 849 18.27 -19.20 -3.73
N MET A 850 18.44 -20.17 -2.83
CA MET A 850 17.36 -21.09 -2.45
C MET A 850 16.26 -20.40 -1.65
N LEU A 851 16.63 -19.54 -0.69
CA LEU A 851 15.66 -18.74 0.07
C LEU A 851 14.87 -17.81 -0.84
N ALA A 852 15.55 -17.12 -1.76
CA ALA A 852 14.90 -16.27 -2.75
C ALA A 852 13.97 -17.07 -3.66
N TYR A 853 14.44 -18.23 -4.12
CA TYR A 853 13.67 -19.12 -4.98
C TYR A 853 12.38 -19.60 -4.30
N VAL A 854 12.48 -20.19 -3.11
CA VAL A 854 11.34 -20.75 -2.39
C VAL A 854 10.40 -19.64 -1.91
N ALA A 855 10.93 -18.55 -1.34
CA ALA A 855 10.10 -17.45 -0.85
C ALA A 855 9.27 -16.83 -1.98
N PHE A 856 9.88 -16.57 -3.13
CA PHE A 856 9.17 -16.00 -4.28
C PHE A 856 8.13 -16.98 -4.85
N LYS A 857 8.51 -18.25 -5.04
CA LYS A 857 7.60 -19.28 -5.53
C LYS A 857 6.40 -19.48 -4.61
N ASN A 858 6.63 -19.64 -3.30
CA ASN A 858 5.57 -19.87 -2.32
C ASN A 858 4.72 -18.62 -2.10
N LEU A 859 5.28 -17.42 -2.22
CA LEU A 859 4.49 -16.18 -2.21
C LEU A 859 3.49 -16.14 -3.38
N LEU A 860 3.94 -16.46 -4.60
CA LEU A 860 3.06 -16.48 -5.78
C LEU A 860 1.96 -17.54 -5.66
N ILE A 861 2.31 -18.74 -5.18
CA ILE A 861 1.32 -19.81 -4.95
C ILE A 861 0.31 -19.39 -3.88
N GLY A 862 0.78 -18.87 -2.74
CA GLY A 862 -0.09 -18.42 -1.65
C GLY A 862 -1.01 -17.28 -2.08
N ALA A 863 -0.50 -16.30 -2.83
CA ALA A 863 -1.29 -15.21 -3.38
C ALA A 863 -2.36 -15.72 -4.37
N ALA A 864 -2.01 -16.63 -5.28
CA ALA A 864 -2.95 -17.23 -6.22
C ALA A 864 -4.06 -18.03 -5.50
N LEU A 865 -3.71 -18.81 -4.48
CA LEU A 865 -4.68 -19.54 -3.66
C LEU A 865 -5.61 -18.59 -2.91
N LEU A 866 -5.08 -17.52 -2.32
CA LEU A 866 -5.88 -16.55 -1.58
C LEU A 866 -6.83 -15.75 -2.51
N ILE A 867 -6.37 -15.40 -3.71
CA ILE A 867 -7.21 -14.78 -4.75
C ILE A 867 -8.31 -15.76 -5.20
N ALA A 868 -7.97 -17.03 -5.42
CA ALA A 868 -8.95 -18.05 -5.80
C ALA A 868 -10.02 -18.27 -4.71
N LEU A 869 -9.60 -18.35 -3.44
CA LEU A 869 -10.52 -18.46 -2.30
C LEU A 869 -11.42 -17.24 -2.17
N ARG A 870 -10.88 -16.04 -2.36
CA ARG A 870 -11.70 -14.81 -2.39
C ARG A 870 -12.69 -14.83 -3.54
N ALA A 871 -12.28 -15.24 -4.74
CA ALA A 871 -13.18 -15.33 -5.89
C ALA A 871 -14.35 -16.31 -5.64
N VAL A 872 -14.07 -17.47 -5.03
CA VAL A 872 -15.12 -18.45 -4.65
C VAL A 872 -16.04 -17.89 -3.57
N ASN A 873 -15.50 -17.23 -2.53
CA ASN A 873 -16.33 -16.57 -1.52
C ASN A 873 -17.14 -15.38 -2.09
N TRP A 874 -16.69 -14.77 -3.19
CA TRP A 874 -17.42 -13.70 -3.88
C TRP A 874 -18.57 -14.24 -4.73
N THR A 875 -18.46 -15.46 -5.25
CA THR A 875 -19.56 -16.15 -5.96
C THR A 875 -20.64 -16.72 -5.03
N VAL A 876 -20.35 -16.82 -3.72
CA VAL A 876 -21.29 -17.25 -2.67
C VAL A 876 -21.76 -16.05 -1.82
N ALA A 877 -21.43 -14.81 -2.22
CA ALA A 877 -21.82 -13.57 -1.53
C ALA A 877 -23.00 -12.89 -2.20
#